data_AF-A0A0A1XET0-F1
#
_entry.id   AF-A0A0A1XET0-F1
#
_cell.length_a   1.000
_cell.length_b   1.000
_cell.length_c   1.000
_cell.angle_alpha   90.00
_cell.angle_beta   90.00
_cell.angle_gamma   90.00
#
_symmetry.space_group_name_H-M   'P 1'
#
loop_
_entity.id
_entity.type
_entity.pdbx_description
1 polymer ?
#
loop_
_entity_poly.entity_id
_entity_poly.type
_entity_poly.pdbx_seq_one_letter_code
_entity_poly.pdbx_strand_id
1 'polypeptide(L)'
;MNRRRPHDGDEEGYDHRNRKRRRVSENQEIEDRLESLILRVGERSTSSVESNLEGLVSVLEADLGTFRLKILRILSDCAVKMPEKCTIYTTLVGLLNAKNYKFGGEFVDHMVKTFKEALKMCWWDAARYSLRFLADLVNCHVISATSLLQLLDTMIDVSNEDTVPQVRRDWFVFAVLSTLPWVGRDLYEKKESSLESLLLRIEVYLNKRSKKHHNALRVWSVDAPHPQEEYLDCLWAQIRKLRQDNWAEKHIPRPYLAFDSILCEALQHNLPPIVPPPHHESYEYPMPWVVYRMFDYTDCPDGPNLPGAHSIERFLIEEHLHHIIETHKLERKDCAAQLLAFPYKNKIPLEYCIVEVVFAEIFHMPTPRYLEIVYGSILIELCKLQPATLPQVLAQATEILFMRIDSMNTSCFDRFVNWFSYHLSNFKFTWSWEEWDSCLLLDPEHPRPKFIQEVLHKCLRLSYHQRITEMMPEAYAKLIPVPPQPNYKYASEDAASLAGTQVAHQLVVAIRQKCTPEEVINILKELPNSGENADQEMSETSFNPLKIDVFVQTLLNLGAKSFSHSFAAISKFHLVFKALAESEEAQICILHNVYELWQNHQQMMVVIIDKLLKLQIVDCSAVATWIFSKEMTGEFTKMYLWEILHLTIKKMNKHVIKLSSELTDAKEKLAKVDSSSSESEDEATPKRKKPINHVDKPSEEMVERMEEKLEAANVDQKRLFLIVFQRFIMILSEHLVRSDTDGRDPDTDWYRWTIGRLQQVFLMHHEQVQKYSSTLETLLFTSDLDSHILEVFHQFVALRA
;
A
#
# COMPACT_ATOMS: atom_id res chain seq x y z
N MET A 1 -5.88 -25.28 -56.74
CA MET A 1 -4.57 -25.81 -56.27
C MET A 1 -4.47 -25.47 -54.79
N ASN A 2 -4.94 -26.34 -53.88
CA ASN A 2 -4.15 -27.32 -53.10
C ASN A 2 -2.89 -26.70 -52.46
N ARG A 3 -2.69 -26.65 -51.13
CA ARG A 3 -2.80 -27.76 -50.16
C ARG A 3 -3.08 -27.33 -48.69
N ARG A 4 -4.06 -28.04 -48.10
CA ARG A 4 -4.06 -28.78 -46.80
C ARG A 4 -3.80 -28.06 -45.46
N ARG A 5 -4.87 -27.88 -44.69
CA ARG A 5 -4.96 -28.25 -43.26
C ARG A 5 -5.96 -29.42 -43.12
N PRO A 6 -5.73 -30.42 -42.25
CA PRO A 6 -6.55 -31.62 -42.21
C PRO A 6 -7.77 -31.49 -41.28
N HIS A 7 -8.94 -31.59 -41.92
CA HIS A 7 -10.14 -32.35 -41.57
C HIS A 7 -10.65 -32.37 -40.11
N ASP A 8 -11.66 -31.54 -39.89
CA ASP A 8 -12.85 -31.85 -39.08
C ASP A 8 -13.54 -33.09 -39.65
N GLY A 9 -13.75 -34.11 -38.81
CA GLY A 9 -14.69 -35.20 -39.04
C GLY A 9 -15.77 -35.13 -37.98
N ASP A 10 -16.98 -34.78 -38.42
CA ASP A 10 -18.22 -34.75 -37.67
C ASP A 10 -18.52 -36.08 -36.95
N GLU A 11 -18.69 -36.02 -35.64
CA GLU A 11 -19.66 -36.84 -34.91
C GLU A 11 -20.46 -35.92 -33.97
N GLU A 12 -21.27 -35.04 -34.57
CA GLU A 12 -22.45 -34.50 -33.88
C GLU A 12 -23.49 -35.62 -33.75
N GLY A 13 -23.51 -36.28 -32.59
CA GLY A 13 -24.48 -37.32 -32.31
C GLY A 13 -24.49 -37.73 -30.85
N TYR A 14 -25.35 -37.08 -30.06
CA TYR A 14 -25.82 -37.55 -28.74
C TYR A 14 -24.80 -37.63 -27.59
N ASP A 15 -24.47 -36.49 -26.96
CA ASP A 15 -24.10 -36.55 -25.54
C ASP A 15 -24.50 -35.30 -24.71
N HIS A 16 -25.61 -34.65 -25.10
CA HIS A 16 -26.12 -33.47 -24.38
C HIS A 16 -27.05 -33.79 -23.20
N ARG A 17 -27.06 -35.02 -22.68
CA ARG A 17 -27.92 -35.40 -21.54
C ARG A 17 -27.23 -36.44 -20.66
N ASN A 18 -26.26 -36.04 -19.84
CA ASN A 18 -25.99 -36.70 -18.54
C ASN A 18 -24.89 -36.04 -17.67
N ARG A 19 -24.83 -34.71 -17.57
CA ARG A 19 -24.31 -34.12 -16.31
C ARG A 19 -25.40 -34.29 -15.25
N LYS A 20 -25.38 -35.43 -14.54
CA LYS A 20 -26.14 -35.61 -13.29
C LYS A 20 -25.82 -34.42 -12.38
N ARG A 21 -26.73 -33.44 -12.30
CA ARG A 21 -26.79 -32.48 -11.19
C ARG A 21 -26.72 -33.31 -9.92
N ARG A 22 -25.63 -33.20 -9.15
CA ARG A 22 -25.61 -33.69 -7.76
C ARG A 22 -26.84 -33.06 -7.09
N ARG A 23 -27.80 -33.88 -6.64
CA ARG A 23 -28.90 -33.39 -5.82
C ARG A 23 -28.27 -32.76 -4.58
N VAL A 24 -28.44 -31.45 -4.43
CA VAL A 24 -28.18 -30.76 -3.17
C VAL A 24 -29.13 -31.39 -2.14
N SER A 25 -28.65 -31.70 -0.94
CA SER A 25 -29.50 -32.26 0.11
C SER A 25 -30.51 -31.19 0.55
N GLU A 26 -31.75 -31.58 0.90
CA GLU A 26 -32.75 -30.64 1.44
C GLU A 26 -32.19 -29.83 2.62
N ASN A 27 -31.36 -30.45 3.46
CA ASN A 27 -30.68 -29.76 4.56
C ASN A 27 -29.72 -28.67 4.07
N GLN A 28 -28.98 -28.90 2.98
CA GLN A 28 -28.07 -27.90 2.43
C GLN A 28 -28.85 -26.73 1.81
N GLU A 29 -29.99 -26.99 1.16
CA GLU A 29 -30.86 -25.92 0.65
C GLU A 29 -31.43 -25.05 1.77
N ILE A 30 -31.79 -25.65 2.91
CA ILE A 30 -32.24 -24.92 4.11
C ILE A 30 -31.08 -24.12 4.70
N GLU A 31 -29.88 -24.69 4.82
CA GLU A 31 -28.69 -23.96 5.30
C GLU A 31 -28.37 -22.74 4.42
N ASP A 32 -28.38 -22.91 3.10
CA ASP A 32 -28.12 -21.82 2.14
C ASP A 32 -29.22 -20.74 2.24
N ARG A 33 -30.47 -21.15 2.47
CA ARG A 33 -31.59 -20.22 2.70
C ARG A 33 -31.42 -19.45 4.01
N LEU A 34 -31.05 -20.10 5.11
CA LEU A 34 -30.81 -19.45 6.40
C LEU A 34 -29.67 -18.44 6.29
N GLU A 35 -28.57 -18.82 5.63
CA GLU A 35 -27.45 -17.94 5.35
C GLU A 35 -27.88 -16.72 4.52
N SER A 36 -28.66 -16.92 3.45
CA SER A 36 -29.19 -15.82 2.64
C SER A 36 -30.10 -14.88 3.44
N LEU A 37 -30.99 -15.42 4.28
CA LEU A 37 -31.89 -14.60 5.10
C LEU A 37 -31.13 -13.75 6.12
N ILE A 38 -30.12 -14.33 6.80
CA ILE A 38 -29.28 -13.61 7.75
C ILE A 38 -28.46 -12.53 7.03
N LEU A 39 -27.82 -12.84 5.91
CA LEU A 39 -26.98 -11.87 5.20
C LEU A 39 -27.81 -10.68 4.67
N ARG A 40 -29.08 -10.90 4.32
CA ARG A 40 -29.94 -9.87 3.73
C ARG A 40 -30.74 -9.03 4.74
N VAL A 41 -30.81 -9.42 6.02
CA VAL A 41 -31.57 -8.62 7.00
C VAL A 41 -30.96 -7.23 7.15
N GLY A 42 -31.76 -6.17 7.04
CA GLY A 42 -31.25 -4.79 7.06
C GLY A 42 -30.93 -4.19 5.69
N GLU A 43 -31.00 -4.98 4.61
CA GLU A 43 -31.03 -4.43 3.24
C GLU A 43 -32.36 -3.69 2.98
N ARG A 44 -32.42 -2.95 1.86
CA ARG A 44 -33.66 -2.28 1.44
C ARG A 44 -34.79 -3.31 1.26
N SER A 45 -35.85 -3.13 2.03
CA SER A 45 -37.05 -3.98 2.04
C SER A 45 -38.30 -3.11 2.00
N THR A 46 -39.42 -3.69 1.59
CA THR A 46 -40.75 -3.07 1.68
C THR A 46 -41.26 -2.98 3.12
N SER A 47 -40.75 -3.86 3.99
CA SER A 47 -41.09 -3.92 5.42
C SER A 47 -40.04 -3.20 6.24
N SER A 48 -40.43 -2.72 7.42
CA SER A 48 -39.51 -2.07 8.36
C SER A 48 -38.43 -3.05 8.86
N VAL A 49 -37.29 -2.52 9.30
CA VAL A 49 -36.17 -3.35 9.82
C VAL A 49 -36.64 -4.16 11.03
N GLU A 50 -37.48 -3.58 11.87
CA GLU A 50 -38.07 -4.21 13.05
C GLU A 50 -38.92 -5.43 12.65
N SER A 51 -39.83 -5.28 11.70
CA SER A 51 -40.67 -6.39 11.21
C SER A 51 -39.83 -7.50 10.57
N ASN A 52 -38.79 -7.14 9.81
CA ASN A 52 -37.87 -8.12 9.22
C ASN A 52 -37.08 -8.88 10.29
N LEU A 53 -36.65 -8.20 11.37
CA LEU A 53 -35.96 -8.82 12.50
C LEU A 53 -36.87 -9.81 13.25
N GLU A 54 -38.09 -9.40 13.62
CA GLU A 54 -39.05 -10.30 14.29
C GLU A 54 -39.39 -11.55 13.46
N GLY A 55 -39.60 -11.33 12.15
CA GLY A 55 -39.85 -12.42 11.20
C GLY A 55 -38.67 -13.38 11.12
N LEU A 56 -37.44 -12.85 11.03
CA LEU A 56 -36.23 -13.66 10.99
C LEU A 56 -35.99 -14.44 12.29
N VAL A 57 -36.22 -13.82 13.45
CA VAL A 57 -36.12 -14.50 14.76
C VAL A 57 -37.05 -15.72 14.79
N SER A 58 -38.29 -15.57 14.32
CA SER A 58 -39.27 -16.67 14.30
C SER A 58 -38.86 -17.81 13.37
N VAL A 59 -38.23 -17.50 12.22
CA VAL A 59 -37.67 -18.51 11.31
C VAL A 59 -36.49 -19.22 11.97
N LEU A 60 -35.53 -18.47 12.49
CA LEU A 60 -34.33 -19.04 13.11
C LEU A 60 -34.68 -19.93 14.30
N GLU A 61 -35.59 -19.48 15.16
CA GLU A 61 -36.07 -20.24 16.32
C GLU A 61 -36.64 -21.61 15.93
N ALA A 62 -37.45 -21.69 14.87
CA ALA A 62 -38.02 -22.93 14.38
C ALA A 62 -36.93 -23.92 13.91
N ASP A 63 -35.83 -23.41 13.37
CA ASP A 63 -34.72 -24.18 12.81
C ASP A 63 -33.56 -24.41 13.81
N LEU A 64 -33.58 -23.79 14.99
CA LEU A 64 -32.56 -23.94 16.05
C LEU A 64 -32.40 -25.37 16.57
N GLY A 65 -33.41 -26.23 16.38
CA GLY A 65 -33.32 -27.64 16.77
C GLY A 65 -32.31 -28.43 15.91
N THR A 66 -32.30 -28.15 14.60
CA THR A 66 -31.57 -28.92 13.59
C THR A 66 -30.30 -28.20 13.13
N PHE A 67 -30.36 -26.88 12.95
CA PHE A 67 -29.30 -26.09 12.31
C PHE A 67 -28.53 -25.18 13.28
N ARG A 68 -28.58 -25.46 14.60
CA ARG A 68 -28.00 -24.62 15.66
C ARG A 68 -26.57 -24.18 15.40
N LEU A 69 -25.67 -25.13 15.10
CA LEU A 69 -24.24 -24.86 14.90
C LEU A 69 -23.98 -23.99 13.67
N LYS A 70 -24.76 -24.19 12.60
CA LYS A 70 -24.66 -23.40 11.37
C LYS A 70 -25.16 -21.97 11.61
N ILE A 71 -26.28 -21.80 12.31
CA ILE A 71 -26.80 -20.47 12.69
C ILE A 71 -25.80 -19.72 13.58
N LEU A 72 -25.25 -20.37 14.61
CA LEU A 72 -24.20 -19.80 15.48
C LEU A 72 -23.01 -19.31 14.65
N ARG A 73 -22.52 -20.14 13.72
CA ARG A 73 -21.39 -19.80 12.86
C ARG A 73 -21.71 -18.64 11.93
N ILE A 74 -22.87 -18.64 11.25
CA ILE A 74 -23.25 -17.56 10.33
C ILE A 74 -23.35 -16.22 11.08
N LEU A 75 -24.01 -16.19 12.24
CA LEU A 75 -24.15 -14.96 13.02
C LEU A 75 -22.80 -14.44 13.53
N SER A 76 -21.91 -15.34 13.94
CA SER A 76 -20.56 -14.98 14.39
C SER A 76 -19.70 -14.48 13.24
N ASP A 77 -19.81 -15.10 12.06
CA ASP A 77 -19.16 -14.62 10.83
C ASP A 77 -19.69 -13.23 10.44
N CYS A 78 -21.00 -12.99 10.56
CA CYS A 78 -21.63 -11.69 10.27
C CYS A 78 -21.13 -10.60 11.23
N ALA A 79 -20.97 -10.92 12.53
CA ALA A 79 -20.43 -10.00 13.53
C ALA A 79 -19.04 -9.45 13.16
N VAL A 80 -18.23 -10.25 12.48
CA VAL A 80 -16.85 -9.93 12.11
C VAL A 80 -16.74 -9.34 10.69
N LYS A 81 -17.49 -9.90 9.74
CA LYS A 81 -17.36 -9.58 8.30
C LYS A 81 -18.26 -8.44 7.84
N MET A 82 -19.27 -8.06 8.63
CA MET A 82 -20.23 -7.00 8.31
C MET A 82 -20.38 -6.01 9.49
N PRO A 83 -19.27 -5.35 9.91
CA PRO A 83 -19.28 -4.45 11.06
C PRO A 83 -20.23 -3.24 10.88
N GLU A 84 -20.56 -2.86 9.65
CA GLU A 84 -21.54 -1.81 9.32
C GLU A 84 -22.98 -2.20 9.68
N LYS A 85 -23.26 -3.49 9.81
CA LYS A 85 -24.56 -4.05 10.24
C LYS A 85 -24.54 -4.54 11.70
N CYS A 86 -23.52 -4.18 12.48
CA CYS A 86 -23.32 -4.63 13.86
C CYS A 86 -24.63 -4.57 14.68
N THR A 87 -25.28 -3.41 14.73
CA THR A 87 -26.47 -3.19 15.57
C THR A 87 -27.71 -3.96 15.11
N ILE A 88 -27.77 -4.34 13.82
CA ILE A 88 -28.84 -5.19 13.28
C ILE A 88 -28.68 -6.61 13.81
N TYR A 89 -27.45 -7.12 13.74
CA TYR A 89 -27.13 -8.48 14.19
C TYR A 89 -27.13 -8.61 15.72
N THR A 90 -26.71 -7.60 16.48
CA THR A 90 -26.81 -7.60 17.94
C THR A 90 -28.26 -7.58 18.38
N THR A 91 -29.12 -6.80 17.72
CA THR A 91 -30.58 -6.83 17.96
C THR A 91 -31.16 -8.21 17.67
N LEU A 92 -30.79 -8.84 16.54
CA LEU A 92 -31.22 -10.19 16.18
C LEU A 92 -30.83 -11.22 17.26
N VAL A 93 -29.59 -11.15 17.75
CA VAL A 93 -29.09 -12.01 18.84
C VAL A 93 -29.82 -11.71 20.15
N GLY A 94 -30.10 -10.45 20.45
CA GLY A 94 -30.89 -10.04 21.62
C GLY A 94 -32.28 -10.67 21.64
N LEU A 95 -33.00 -10.58 20.52
CA LEU A 95 -34.32 -11.19 20.38
C LEU A 95 -34.26 -12.73 20.45
N LEU A 96 -33.22 -13.36 19.89
CA LEU A 96 -33.01 -14.81 20.01
C LEU A 96 -32.69 -15.22 21.46
N ASN A 97 -31.90 -14.43 22.19
CA ASN A 97 -31.62 -14.66 23.60
C ASN A 97 -32.88 -14.56 24.47
N ALA A 98 -33.72 -13.56 24.21
CA ALA A 98 -34.99 -13.38 24.92
C ALA A 98 -35.91 -14.60 24.77
N LYS A 99 -35.92 -15.23 23.59
CA LYS A 99 -36.69 -16.46 23.34
C LYS A 99 -35.99 -17.73 23.84
N ASN A 100 -34.66 -17.79 23.73
CA ASN A 100 -33.87 -18.97 24.07
C ASN A 100 -32.55 -18.57 24.74
N TYR A 101 -32.60 -18.45 26.07
CA TYR A 101 -31.44 -18.08 26.89
C TYR A 101 -30.23 -19.01 26.68
N LYS A 102 -30.47 -20.32 26.49
CA LYS A 102 -29.39 -21.29 26.25
C LYS A 102 -28.65 -20.98 24.95
N PHE A 103 -29.36 -20.67 23.87
CA PHE A 103 -28.76 -20.25 22.62
C PHE A 103 -27.93 -18.97 22.79
N GLY A 104 -28.45 -17.98 23.53
CA GLY A 104 -27.71 -16.75 23.85
C GLY A 104 -26.35 -17.04 24.51
N GLY A 105 -26.32 -17.96 25.48
CA GLY A 105 -25.08 -18.37 26.14
C GLY A 105 -24.10 -19.08 25.19
N GLU A 106 -24.58 -20.02 24.39
CA GLU A 106 -23.77 -20.71 23.37
C GLU A 106 -23.20 -19.73 22.33
N PHE A 107 -23.96 -18.71 21.96
CA PHE A 107 -23.51 -17.66 21.06
C PHE A 107 -22.42 -16.78 21.68
N VAL A 108 -22.60 -16.34 22.93
CA VAL A 108 -21.58 -15.57 23.66
C VAL A 108 -20.28 -16.38 23.78
N ASP A 109 -20.35 -17.66 24.15
CA ASP A 109 -19.18 -18.54 24.21
C ASP A 109 -18.48 -18.66 22.85
N HIS A 110 -19.25 -18.80 21.78
CA HIS A 110 -18.70 -18.86 20.42
C HIS A 110 -18.00 -17.55 20.03
N MET A 111 -18.62 -16.40 20.30
CA MET A 111 -18.03 -15.09 20.02
C MET A 111 -16.76 -14.84 20.84
N VAL A 112 -16.72 -15.26 22.10
CA VAL A 112 -15.51 -15.18 22.93
C VAL A 112 -14.39 -16.06 22.38
N LYS A 113 -14.72 -17.26 21.88
CA LYS A 113 -13.75 -18.12 21.21
C LYS A 113 -13.21 -17.44 19.94
N THR A 114 -14.09 -16.89 19.10
CA THR A 114 -13.72 -16.14 17.89
C THR A 114 -12.81 -14.97 18.21
N PHE A 115 -13.12 -14.19 19.24
CA PHE A 115 -12.29 -13.07 19.71
C PHE A 115 -10.89 -13.53 20.16
N LYS A 116 -10.82 -14.59 20.98
CA LYS A 116 -9.53 -15.17 21.44
C LYS A 116 -8.70 -15.71 20.27
N GLU A 117 -9.34 -16.37 19.32
CA GLU A 117 -8.67 -16.91 18.13
C GLU A 117 -8.15 -15.78 17.24
N ALA A 118 -8.93 -14.73 17.02
CA ALA A 118 -8.51 -13.56 16.27
C ALA A 118 -7.28 -12.87 16.90
N LEU A 119 -7.25 -12.70 18.23
CA LEU A 119 -6.07 -12.19 18.93
C LEU A 119 -4.84 -13.09 18.75
N LYS A 120 -5.01 -14.41 18.87
CA LYS A 120 -3.92 -15.37 18.72
C LYS A 120 -3.35 -15.41 17.31
N MET A 121 -4.21 -15.24 16.31
CA MET A 121 -3.85 -15.25 14.88
C MET A 121 -3.44 -13.87 14.36
N CYS A 122 -3.36 -12.84 15.23
CA CYS A 122 -3.07 -11.46 14.85
C CYS A 122 -4.09 -10.89 13.82
N TRP A 123 -5.34 -11.37 13.83
CA TRP A 123 -6.43 -10.82 13.02
C TRP A 123 -7.06 -9.63 13.74
N TRP A 124 -6.32 -8.52 13.76
CA TRP A 124 -6.61 -7.35 14.59
C TRP A 124 -7.97 -6.72 14.30
N ASP A 125 -8.37 -6.56 13.03
CA ASP A 125 -9.70 -6.04 12.71
C ASP A 125 -10.82 -6.98 13.15
N ALA A 126 -10.63 -8.30 12.95
CA ALA A 126 -11.61 -9.28 13.40
C ALA A 126 -11.78 -9.28 14.92
N ALA A 127 -10.67 -9.13 15.67
CA ALA A 127 -10.70 -9.00 17.12
C ALA A 127 -11.42 -7.71 17.54
N ARG A 128 -11.14 -6.57 16.88
CA ARG A 128 -11.79 -5.28 17.13
C ARG A 128 -13.30 -5.33 16.88
N TYR A 129 -13.74 -5.88 15.76
CA TYR A 129 -15.17 -6.02 15.45
C TYR A 129 -15.88 -7.01 16.38
N SER A 130 -15.21 -8.09 16.77
CA SER A 130 -15.74 -9.02 17.79
C SER A 130 -15.94 -8.31 19.13
N LEU A 131 -14.97 -7.50 19.58
CA LEU A 131 -15.09 -6.72 20.81
C LEU A 131 -16.23 -5.70 20.75
N ARG A 132 -16.36 -4.98 19.62
CA ARG A 132 -17.47 -4.06 19.37
C ARG A 132 -18.82 -4.76 19.42
N PHE A 133 -18.91 -5.95 18.83
CA PHE A 133 -20.14 -6.75 18.86
C PHE A 133 -20.50 -7.18 20.28
N LEU A 134 -19.53 -7.70 21.05
CA LEU A 134 -19.72 -8.04 22.46
C LEU A 134 -20.13 -6.81 23.30
N ALA A 135 -19.59 -5.64 22.97
CA ALA A 135 -19.94 -4.39 23.63
C ALA A 135 -21.39 -3.98 23.35
N ASP A 136 -21.82 -3.99 22.09
CA ASP A 136 -23.19 -3.59 21.72
C ASP A 136 -24.26 -4.61 22.17
N LEU A 137 -23.89 -5.87 22.40
CA LEU A 137 -24.76 -6.88 23.03
C LEU A 137 -25.16 -6.54 24.48
N VAL A 138 -24.44 -5.63 25.16
CA VAL A 138 -24.88 -5.07 26.45
C VAL A 138 -26.14 -4.22 26.28
N ASN A 139 -26.20 -3.40 25.23
CA ASN A 139 -27.39 -2.60 24.89
C ASN A 139 -28.59 -3.48 24.52
N CYS A 140 -28.33 -4.70 24.03
CA CYS A 140 -29.35 -5.69 23.70
C CYS A 140 -29.74 -6.60 24.88
N HIS A 141 -29.27 -6.32 26.10
CA HIS A 141 -29.53 -7.11 27.30
C HIS A 141 -29.09 -8.58 27.18
N VAL A 142 -28.07 -8.88 26.38
CA VAL A 142 -27.49 -10.23 26.25
C VAL A 142 -26.30 -10.41 27.18
N ILE A 143 -25.45 -9.39 27.31
CA ILE A 143 -24.25 -9.41 28.16
C ILE A 143 -24.41 -8.42 29.31
N SER A 144 -23.92 -8.77 30.50
CA SER A 144 -23.91 -7.84 31.64
C SER A 144 -22.83 -6.76 31.48
N ALA A 145 -23.17 -5.51 31.76
CA ALA A 145 -22.25 -4.37 31.74
C ALA A 145 -21.01 -4.59 32.64
N THR A 146 -21.19 -5.28 33.77
CA THR A 146 -20.09 -5.62 34.69
C THR A 146 -19.05 -6.52 34.03
N SER A 147 -19.49 -7.58 33.34
CA SER A 147 -18.56 -8.52 32.70
C SER A 147 -17.85 -7.92 31.49
N LEU A 148 -18.51 -7.01 30.76
CA LEU A 148 -17.86 -6.23 29.71
C LEU A 148 -16.79 -5.28 30.28
N LEU A 149 -17.10 -4.53 31.35
CA LEU A 149 -16.10 -3.64 31.96
C LEU A 149 -14.88 -4.41 32.47
N GLN A 150 -15.06 -5.59 33.04
CA GLN A 150 -13.93 -6.46 33.43
C GLN A 150 -13.05 -6.83 32.23
N LEU A 151 -13.67 -7.16 31.08
CA LEU A 151 -12.94 -7.40 29.83
C LEU A 151 -12.17 -6.16 29.38
N LEU A 152 -12.82 -4.99 29.34
CA LEU A 152 -12.18 -3.74 28.93
C LEU A 152 -11.03 -3.37 29.86
N ASP A 153 -11.18 -3.55 31.17
CA ASP A 153 -10.10 -3.35 32.15
C ASP A 153 -8.92 -4.29 31.90
N THR A 154 -9.19 -5.58 31.63
CA THR A 154 -8.13 -6.55 31.31
C THR A 154 -7.42 -6.22 29.99
N MET A 155 -8.12 -5.63 29.01
CA MET A 155 -7.50 -5.14 27.79
C MET A 155 -6.62 -3.90 28.04
N ILE A 156 -7.05 -2.98 28.90
CA ILE A 156 -6.25 -1.81 29.28
C ILE A 156 -5.08 -2.19 30.21
N ASP A 157 -5.11 -3.33 30.92
CA ASP A 157 -3.95 -3.82 31.67
C ASP A 157 -2.71 -3.99 30.76
N VAL A 158 -2.90 -4.30 29.47
CA VAL A 158 -1.82 -4.40 28.49
C VAL A 158 -1.03 -3.08 28.37
N SER A 159 -1.66 -1.92 28.57
CA SER A 159 -0.95 -0.63 28.49
C SER A 159 0.13 -0.46 29.56
N ASN A 160 0.08 -1.27 30.62
CA ASN A 160 1.04 -1.29 31.72
C ASN A 160 2.07 -2.42 31.60
N GLU A 161 2.02 -3.25 30.55
CA GLU A 161 3.05 -4.27 30.31
C GLU A 161 4.41 -3.61 30.03
N ASP A 162 5.42 -4.04 30.78
CA ASP A 162 6.82 -3.66 30.54
C ASP A 162 7.41 -4.48 29.39
N THR A 163 8.44 -3.95 28.73
CA THR A 163 9.25 -4.64 27.69
C THR A 163 8.49 -5.11 26.44
N VAL A 164 7.25 -4.64 26.23
CA VAL A 164 6.49 -4.89 25.00
C VAL A 164 6.46 -3.67 24.07
N PRO A 165 6.27 -3.87 22.76
CA PRO A 165 6.16 -2.76 21.82
C PRO A 165 5.05 -1.77 22.18
N GLN A 166 5.24 -0.48 21.92
CA GLN A 166 4.19 0.53 22.03
C GLN A 166 3.01 0.19 21.11
N VAL A 167 3.25 -0.27 19.88
CA VAL A 167 2.19 -0.65 18.93
C VAL A 167 1.23 -1.75 19.45
N ARG A 168 1.71 -2.62 20.34
CA ARG A 168 0.84 -3.59 21.04
C ARG A 168 -0.12 -2.85 21.96
N ARG A 169 0.42 -2.03 22.85
CA ARG A 169 -0.33 -1.27 23.86
C ARG A 169 -1.33 -0.32 23.19
N ASP A 170 -0.88 0.36 22.14
CA ASP A 170 -1.66 1.25 21.30
C ASP A 170 -2.88 0.53 20.69
N TRP A 171 -2.71 -0.69 20.17
CA TRP A 171 -3.83 -1.45 19.59
C TRP A 171 -4.92 -1.80 20.62
N PHE A 172 -4.54 -2.25 21.82
CA PHE A 172 -5.52 -2.56 22.87
C PHE A 172 -6.29 -1.32 23.33
N VAL A 173 -5.60 -0.18 23.48
CA VAL A 173 -6.23 1.10 23.82
C VAL A 173 -7.17 1.57 22.70
N PHE A 174 -6.74 1.46 21.44
CA PHE A 174 -7.58 1.77 20.28
C PHE A 174 -8.83 0.89 20.21
N ALA A 175 -8.68 -0.43 20.42
CA ALA A 175 -9.79 -1.37 20.42
C ALA A 175 -10.84 -1.00 21.49
N VAL A 176 -10.39 -0.64 22.70
CA VAL A 176 -11.29 -0.19 23.78
C VAL A 176 -11.96 1.14 23.42
N LEU A 177 -11.21 2.17 23.04
CA LEU A 177 -11.76 3.48 22.69
C LEU A 177 -12.79 3.39 21.56
N SER A 178 -12.49 2.62 20.51
CA SER A 178 -13.36 2.41 19.35
C SER A 178 -14.54 1.47 19.62
N THR A 179 -14.81 1.06 20.87
CA THR A 179 -16.05 0.37 21.27
C THR A 179 -17.01 1.28 22.05
N LEU A 180 -16.49 2.33 22.67
CA LEU A 180 -17.27 3.25 23.48
C LEU A 180 -18.39 4.00 22.74
N PRO A 181 -18.32 4.30 21.42
CA PRO A 181 -19.45 4.88 20.70
C PRO A 181 -20.69 3.98 20.70
N TRP A 182 -20.50 2.67 20.83
CA TRP A 182 -21.59 1.69 20.87
C TRP A 182 -22.18 1.56 22.27
N VAL A 183 -21.34 1.43 23.30
CA VAL A 183 -21.78 1.02 24.65
C VAL A 183 -21.57 2.06 25.75
N GLY A 184 -20.83 3.14 25.47
CA GLY A 184 -20.34 4.09 26.49
C GLY A 184 -21.45 4.71 27.32
N ARG A 185 -22.60 5.00 26.69
CA ARG A 185 -23.79 5.51 27.39
C ARG A 185 -24.33 4.53 28.44
N ASP A 186 -24.52 3.27 28.08
CA ASP A 186 -25.06 2.24 28.98
C ASP A 186 -24.08 1.95 30.13
N LEU A 187 -22.78 1.91 29.83
CA LEU A 187 -21.73 1.79 30.85
C LEU A 187 -21.71 3.00 31.79
N TYR A 188 -21.88 4.21 31.27
CA TYR A 188 -21.95 5.43 32.08
C TYR A 188 -23.17 5.40 33.00
N GLU A 189 -24.36 5.12 32.46
CA GLU A 189 -25.61 5.07 33.22
C GLU A 189 -25.62 3.98 34.32
N LYS A 190 -25.03 2.81 34.06
CA LYS A 190 -25.06 1.66 35.00
C LYS A 190 -23.82 1.58 35.91
N LYS A 191 -22.66 2.07 35.46
CA LYS A 191 -21.33 1.80 36.05
C LYS A 191 -20.37 3.00 35.90
N GLU A 192 -20.86 4.22 36.05
CA GLU A 192 -20.09 5.47 35.93
C GLU A 192 -18.69 5.42 36.55
N SER A 193 -18.58 5.08 37.83
CA SER A 193 -17.29 5.09 38.54
C SER A 193 -16.23 4.15 37.92
N SER A 194 -16.67 3.00 37.42
CA SER A 194 -15.78 2.03 36.77
C SER A 194 -15.36 2.51 35.39
N LEU A 195 -16.28 3.09 34.62
CA LEU A 195 -15.96 3.70 33.32
C LEU A 195 -14.99 4.87 33.47
N GLU A 196 -15.20 5.74 34.46
CA GLU A 196 -14.30 6.87 34.74
C GLU A 196 -12.89 6.40 35.12
N SER A 197 -12.79 5.33 35.93
CA SER A 197 -11.50 4.71 36.25
C SER A 197 -10.79 4.17 35.00
N LEU A 198 -11.53 3.48 34.10
CA LEU A 198 -10.99 2.98 32.83
C LEU A 198 -10.46 4.13 31.95
N LEU A 199 -11.24 5.21 31.81
CA LEU A 199 -10.87 6.39 31.02
C LEU A 199 -9.63 7.10 31.58
N LEU A 200 -9.52 7.22 32.91
CA LEU A 200 -8.34 7.80 33.55
C LEU A 200 -7.08 6.99 33.25
N ARG A 201 -7.15 5.66 33.27
CA ARG A 201 -6.02 4.79 32.92
C ARG A 201 -5.57 5.00 31.48
N ILE A 202 -6.53 5.11 30.56
CA ILE A 202 -6.25 5.42 29.15
C ILE A 202 -5.56 6.77 29.03
N GLU A 203 -6.08 7.82 29.68
CA GLU A 203 -5.48 9.16 29.66
C GLU A 203 -4.03 9.17 30.18
N VAL A 204 -3.77 8.45 31.28
CA VAL A 204 -2.41 8.31 31.84
C VAL A 204 -1.46 7.66 30.85
N TYR A 205 -1.91 6.64 30.12
CA TYR A 205 -1.10 5.99 29.09
C TYR A 205 -0.87 6.92 27.89
N LEU A 206 -1.91 7.56 27.37
CA LEU A 206 -1.82 8.47 26.22
C LEU A 206 -0.85 9.62 26.46
N ASN A 207 -0.82 10.17 27.69
CA ASN A 207 0.11 11.24 28.07
C ASN A 207 1.59 10.79 28.16
N LYS A 208 1.87 9.48 28.21
CA LYS A 208 3.24 8.92 28.30
C LYS A 208 3.77 8.38 26.97
N ARG A 209 2.92 8.21 25.96
CA ARG A 209 3.30 7.63 24.66
C ARG A 209 4.34 8.47 23.93
N SER A 210 5.23 7.78 23.24
CA SER A 210 6.09 8.37 22.24
C SER A 210 5.29 8.64 20.96
N LYS A 211 5.52 9.81 20.35
CA LYS A 211 4.90 10.22 19.08
C LYS A 211 5.93 10.40 17.96
N LYS A 212 7.09 9.75 18.09
CA LYS A 212 8.19 9.87 17.11
C LYS A 212 7.78 9.48 15.70
N HIS A 213 6.80 8.60 15.50
CA HIS A 213 6.27 8.23 14.19
C HIS A 213 5.47 9.34 13.49
N HIS A 214 4.92 10.30 14.23
CA HIS A 214 3.92 11.25 13.74
C HIS A 214 4.41 12.06 12.53
N ASN A 215 5.62 12.62 12.61
CA ASN A 215 6.19 13.45 11.54
C ASN A 215 6.47 12.66 10.25
N ALA A 216 6.70 11.35 10.32
CA ALA A 216 6.91 10.52 9.13
C ALA A 216 5.62 10.11 8.43
N LEU A 217 4.49 10.16 9.12
CA LEU A 217 3.22 9.64 8.63
C LEU A 217 2.24 10.73 8.21
N ARG A 218 2.49 12.00 8.57
CA ARG A 218 1.64 13.13 8.18
C ARG A 218 1.78 13.46 6.69
N VAL A 219 0.65 13.75 6.05
CA VAL A 219 0.61 14.19 4.65
C VAL A 219 1.12 15.62 4.50
N TRP A 220 0.78 16.51 5.44
CA TRP A 220 1.27 17.88 5.49
C TRP A 220 2.06 18.14 6.76
N SER A 221 3.15 18.88 6.64
CA SER A 221 4.01 19.26 7.76
C SER A 221 3.52 20.44 8.59
N VAL A 222 2.49 21.13 8.12
CA VAL A 222 1.91 22.33 8.74
C VAL A 222 0.53 22.00 9.29
N ASP A 223 0.23 22.50 10.50
CA ASP A 223 -1.04 22.22 11.20
C ASP A 223 -2.21 23.11 10.73
N ALA A 224 -1.94 24.13 9.93
CA ALA A 224 -2.95 25.01 9.36
C ALA A 224 -3.25 24.63 7.90
N PRO A 225 -4.54 24.65 7.47
CA PRO A 225 -5.73 24.94 8.28
C PRO A 225 -6.23 23.73 9.08
N HIS A 226 -5.73 22.52 8.80
CA HIS A 226 -6.11 21.31 9.55
C HIS A 226 -4.88 20.52 10.01
N PRO A 227 -4.75 20.26 11.32
CA PRO A 227 -3.69 19.42 11.83
C PRO A 227 -3.89 17.98 11.35
N GLN A 228 -2.79 17.33 10.98
CA GLN A 228 -2.79 15.91 10.67
C GLN A 228 -2.54 15.16 11.97
N GLU A 229 -3.59 14.83 12.71
CA GLU A 229 -3.47 14.34 14.09
C GLU A 229 -3.07 12.86 14.18
N GLU A 230 -2.33 12.52 15.23
CA GLU A 230 -2.05 11.14 15.59
C GLU A 230 -3.36 10.42 15.95
N TYR A 231 -3.56 9.21 15.45
CA TYR A 231 -4.88 8.57 15.46
C TYR A 231 -5.48 8.32 16.85
N LEU A 232 -4.66 7.99 17.85
CA LEU A 232 -5.14 7.78 19.22
C LEU A 232 -5.45 9.11 19.91
N ASP A 233 -4.67 10.16 19.63
CA ASP A 233 -4.97 11.49 20.16
C ASP A 233 -6.28 12.03 19.57
N CYS A 234 -6.47 11.87 18.25
CA CYS A 234 -7.70 12.27 17.56
C CYS A 234 -8.91 11.49 18.08
N LEU A 235 -8.80 10.16 18.21
CA LEU A 235 -9.88 9.33 18.75
C LEU A 235 -10.16 9.67 20.22
N TRP A 236 -9.13 9.95 21.01
CA TRP A 236 -9.31 10.38 22.40
C TRP A 236 -10.06 11.71 22.49
N ALA A 237 -9.72 12.70 21.66
CA ALA A 237 -10.47 13.95 21.57
C ALA A 237 -11.94 13.71 21.19
N GLN A 238 -12.20 12.79 20.25
CA GLN A 238 -13.55 12.39 19.86
C GLN A 238 -14.34 11.72 20.99
N ILE A 239 -13.72 10.82 21.75
CA ILE A 239 -14.35 10.18 22.91
C ILE A 239 -14.59 11.20 24.04
N ARG A 240 -13.66 12.13 24.28
CA ARG A 240 -13.87 13.22 25.25
C ARG A 240 -15.04 14.10 24.85
N LYS A 241 -15.16 14.46 23.57
CA LYS A 241 -16.32 15.20 23.07
C LYS A 241 -17.61 14.40 23.24
N LEU A 242 -17.62 13.12 22.85
CA LEU A 242 -18.79 12.24 23.04
C LEU A 242 -19.21 12.19 24.52
N ARG A 243 -18.25 12.07 25.44
CA ARG A 243 -18.50 12.11 26.89
C ARG A 243 -19.09 13.46 27.33
N GLN A 244 -18.56 14.58 26.85
CA GLN A 244 -19.10 15.93 27.13
C GLN A 244 -20.52 16.10 26.61
N ASP A 245 -20.84 15.45 25.50
CA ASP A 245 -22.18 15.41 24.90
C ASP A 245 -23.08 14.32 25.56
N ASN A 246 -22.77 13.91 26.80
CA ASN A 246 -23.50 12.89 27.56
C ASN A 246 -23.64 11.53 26.84
N TRP A 247 -22.58 11.12 26.14
CA TRP A 247 -22.54 9.89 25.36
C TRP A 247 -23.62 9.81 24.27
N ALA A 248 -24.11 10.96 23.81
CA ALA A 248 -25.08 11.04 22.73
C ALA A 248 -24.40 11.29 21.38
N GLU A 249 -24.70 10.43 20.41
CA GLU A 249 -24.29 10.55 19.01
C GLU A 249 -25.50 10.37 18.09
N LYS A 250 -25.39 10.78 16.82
CA LYS A 250 -26.53 10.81 15.87
C LYS A 250 -26.38 9.88 14.65
N HIS A 251 -25.35 9.06 14.61
CA HIS A 251 -24.97 8.28 13.44
C HIS A 251 -25.37 6.80 13.53
N ILE A 252 -25.18 6.14 14.67
CA ILE A 252 -25.38 4.70 14.81
C ILE A 252 -26.89 4.37 14.83
N PRO A 253 -27.41 3.56 13.88
CA PRO A 253 -28.75 3.01 14.00
C PRO A 253 -28.80 2.04 15.18
N ARG A 254 -29.84 2.12 16.02
CA ARG A 254 -30.00 1.26 17.19
C ARG A 254 -31.36 0.55 17.16
N PRO A 255 -31.56 -0.47 16.29
CA PRO A 255 -32.87 -1.12 16.12
C PRO A 255 -33.43 -1.73 17.41
N TYR A 256 -32.55 -2.20 18.29
CA TYR A 256 -32.91 -2.75 19.61
C TYR A 256 -33.72 -1.79 20.49
N LEU A 257 -33.64 -0.46 20.28
CA LEU A 257 -34.45 0.52 21.02
C LEU A 257 -35.95 0.36 20.75
N ALA A 258 -36.34 -0.18 19.59
CA ALA A 258 -37.74 -0.48 19.28
C ALA A 258 -38.27 -1.73 20.00
N PHE A 259 -37.38 -2.52 20.60
CA PHE A 259 -37.68 -3.81 21.25
C PHE A 259 -37.45 -3.77 22.76
N ASP A 260 -37.37 -2.59 23.35
CA ASP A 260 -37.04 -2.39 24.76
C ASP A 260 -37.93 -3.23 25.70
N SER A 261 -39.23 -3.32 25.41
CA SER A 261 -40.18 -4.13 26.20
C SER A 261 -39.88 -5.63 26.19
N ILE A 262 -39.24 -6.15 25.14
CA ILE A 262 -38.85 -7.56 25.03
C ILE A 262 -37.47 -7.77 25.65
N LEU A 263 -36.51 -6.90 25.32
CA LEU A 263 -35.12 -7.07 25.70
C LEU A 263 -34.89 -6.81 27.20
N CYS A 264 -35.64 -5.90 27.83
CA CYS A 264 -35.56 -5.65 29.27
C CYS A 264 -35.95 -6.86 30.13
N GLU A 265 -36.81 -7.75 29.62
CA GLU A 265 -37.23 -8.99 30.32
C GLU A 265 -36.23 -10.14 30.11
N ALA A 266 -35.29 -10.01 29.16
CA ALA A 266 -34.32 -11.05 28.85
C ALA A 266 -33.26 -11.19 29.96
N LEU A 267 -32.87 -12.44 30.23
CA LEU A 267 -31.77 -12.72 31.14
C LEU A 267 -30.42 -12.46 30.45
N GLN A 268 -29.50 -11.83 31.20
CA GLN A 268 -28.14 -11.53 30.75
C GLN A 268 -27.17 -12.67 31.06
N HIS A 269 -26.14 -12.79 30.24
CA HIS A 269 -24.99 -13.67 30.43
C HIS A 269 -23.78 -12.87 30.94
N ASN A 270 -22.86 -13.55 31.62
CA ASN A 270 -21.56 -12.98 31.97
C ASN A 270 -20.50 -13.52 31.02
N LEU A 271 -19.61 -12.65 30.57
CA LEU A 271 -18.42 -13.07 29.85
C LEU A 271 -17.51 -13.89 30.78
N PRO A 272 -16.92 -15.00 30.30
CA PRO A 272 -15.86 -15.68 31.03
C PRO A 272 -14.63 -14.76 31.10
N PRO A 273 -13.68 -14.99 32.03
CA PRO A 273 -12.41 -14.28 32.03
C PRO A 273 -11.65 -14.47 30.70
N ILE A 274 -11.22 -13.35 30.11
CA ILE A 274 -10.45 -13.32 28.85
C ILE A 274 -9.15 -12.58 29.14
N VAL A 275 -8.04 -13.26 28.95
CA VAL A 275 -6.71 -12.67 29.11
C VAL A 275 -6.12 -12.45 27.70
N PRO A 276 -5.66 -11.25 27.38
CA PRO A 276 -4.89 -10.98 26.17
C PRO A 276 -3.71 -11.97 26.02
N PRO A 277 -3.47 -12.54 24.83
CA PRO A 277 -2.29 -13.36 24.60
C PRO A 277 -1.01 -12.58 24.91
N PRO A 278 -0.02 -13.19 25.59
CA PRO A 278 1.27 -12.52 25.84
C PRO A 278 1.96 -12.19 24.52
N HIS A 279 2.80 -11.15 24.52
CA HIS A 279 3.57 -10.79 23.34
C HIS A 279 4.53 -11.92 22.93
N HIS A 280 4.61 -12.16 21.61
CA HIS A 280 5.65 -12.95 20.98
C HIS A 280 6.31 -12.14 19.86
N GLU A 281 7.61 -12.32 19.61
CA GLU A 281 8.37 -11.56 18.60
C GLU A 281 7.82 -11.73 17.17
N SER A 282 7.15 -12.85 16.90
CA SER A 282 6.51 -13.11 15.60
C SER A 282 5.17 -12.38 15.42
N TYR A 283 4.65 -11.69 16.45
CA TYR A 283 3.39 -10.96 16.34
C TYR A 283 3.61 -9.62 15.67
N GLU A 284 2.90 -9.39 14.57
CA GLU A 284 2.91 -8.12 13.87
C GLU A 284 1.67 -7.33 14.24
N TYR A 285 1.82 -6.27 15.02
CA TYR A 285 0.73 -5.35 15.37
C TYR A 285 0.52 -4.30 14.28
N PRO A 286 -0.68 -3.71 14.16
CA PRO A 286 -0.93 -2.62 13.22
C PRO A 286 0.01 -1.43 13.51
N MET A 287 0.58 -0.86 12.45
CA MET A 287 1.38 0.36 12.57
C MET A 287 0.49 1.54 12.99
N PRO A 288 1.03 2.53 13.72
CA PRO A 288 0.29 3.74 13.99
C PRO A 288 -0.01 4.48 12.69
N TRP A 289 -1.04 5.31 12.69
CA TRP A 289 -1.37 6.15 11.53
C TRP A 289 -1.69 7.58 11.95
N VAL A 290 -1.77 8.45 10.95
CA VAL A 290 -2.14 9.84 11.09
C VAL A 290 -3.47 10.04 10.37
N VAL A 291 -4.39 10.73 11.03
CA VAL A 291 -5.72 11.01 10.49
C VAL A 291 -5.57 12.06 9.39
N TYR A 292 -5.85 11.65 8.16
CA TYR A 292 -5.88 12.56 7.02
C TYR A 292 -7.03 13.53 7.17
N ARG A 293 -6.76 14.83 7.05
CA ARG A 293 -7.80 15.86 7.15
C ARG A 293 -7.58 16.96 6.13
N MET A 294 -8.56 17.18 5.26
CA MET A 294 -8.50 18.24 4.25
C MET A 294 -9.71 19.16 4.25
N PHE A 295 -10.88 18.67 4.65
CA PHE A 295 -12.14 19.42 4.66
C PHE A 295 -12.66 19.73 6.05
N ASP A 296 -13.29 20.89 6.17
CA ASP A 296 -14.20 21.26 7.24
C ASP A 296 -15.58 21.71 6.71
N TYR A 297 -16.43 22.22 7.61
CA TYR A 297 -17.79 22.63 7.26
C TYR A 297 -17.84 23.88 6.37
N THR A 298 -16.77 24.67 6.30
CA THR A 298 -16.68 25.89 5.47
C THR A 298 -16.42 25.57 4.00
N ASP A 299 -15.88 24.38 3.70
CA ASP A 299 -15.67 23.89 2.34
C ASP A 299 -16.96 23.40 1.68
N CYS A 300 -17.98 23.07 2.48
CA CYS A 300 -19.23 22.50 2.00
C CYS A 300 -20.26 23.59 1.63
N PRO A 301 -21.06 23.40 0.57
CA PRO A 301 -22.15 24.31 0.23
C PRO A 301 -23.28 24.27 1.29
N ASP A 302 -24.24 25.19 1.18
CA ASP A 302 -25.43 25.23 2.03
C ASP A 302 -26.17 23.86 2.03
N GLY A 303 -26.29 23.24 3.21
CA GLY A 303 -26.84 21.89 3.34
C GLY A 303 -26.55 21.26 4.70
N PRO A 304 -26.53 19.91 4.78
CA PRO A 304 -26.10 19.22 5.98
C PRO A 304 -24.63 19.53 6.29
N ASN A 305 -24.34 19.90 7.53
CA ASN A 305 -22.97 20.23 7.94
C ASN A 305 -22.09 18.98 8.00
N LEU A 306 -20.84 19.12 7.54
CA LEU A 306 -19.80 18.12 7.77
C LEU A 306 -19.53 18.00 9.29
N PRO A 307 -19.59 16.79 9.89
CA PRO A 307 -19.22 16.62 11.28
C PRO A 307 -17.77 17.06 11.53
N GLY A 308 -17.55 17.84 12.59
CA GLY A 308 -16.22 18.36 12.94
C GLY A 308 -15.21 17.24 13.19
N ALA A 309 -13.91 17.54 13.03
CA ALA A 309 -12.82 16.56 13.12
C ALA A 309 -12.82 15.76 14.44
N HIS A 310 -13.16 16.42 15.56
CA HIS A 310 -13.27 15.78 16.88
C HIS A 310 -14.68 15.30 17.23
N SER A 311 -15.61 15.23 16.28
CA SER A 311 -16.91 14.57 16.49
C SER A 311 -16.76 13.07 16.28
N ILE A 312 -17.38 12.25 17.13
CA ILE A 312 -17.33 10.80 16.95
C ILE A 312 -18.00 10.35 15.64
N GLU A 313 -18.99 11.10 15.17
CA GLU A 313 -19.64 10.86 13.88
C GLU A 313 -18.64 10.90 12.72
N ARG A 314 -17.63 11.78 12.77
CA ARG A 314 -16.61 11.87 11.71
C ARG A 314 -15.82 10.56 11.63
N PHE A 315 -15.38 10.03 12.76
CA PHE A 315 -14.72 8.73 12.86
C PHE A 315 -15.59 7.59 12.33
N LEU A 316 -16.85 7.53 12.74
CA LEU A 316 -17.77 6.45 12.35
C LEU A 316 -18.09 6.47 10.85
N ILE A 317 -18.28 7.66 10.27
CA ILE A 317 -18.53 7.82 8.84
C ILE A 317 -17.32 7.34 8.04
N GLU A 318 -16.12 7.79 8.42
CA GLU A 318 -14.89 7.43 7.70
C GLU A 318 -14.56 5.96 7.82
N GLU A 319 -14.69 5.38 9.01
CA GLU A 319 -14.49 3.95 9.21
C GLU A 319 -15.41 3.12 8.30
N HIS A 320 -16.68 3.49 8.20
CA HIS A 320 -17.64 2.80 7.33
C HIS A 320 -17.29 3.00 5.85
N LEU A 321 -16.92 4.20 5.41
CA LEU A 321 -16.50 4.43 4.02
C LEU A 321 -15.21 3.66 3.67
N HIS A 322 -14.23 3.59 4.58
CA HIS A 322 -13.03 2.76 4.42
C HIS A 322 -13.40 1.28 4.27
N HIS A 323 -14.35 0.79 5.08
CA HIS A 323 -14.82 -0.59 5.00
C HIS A 323 -15.51 -0.90 3.66
N ILE A 324 -16.33 0.03 3.13
CA ILE A 324 -16.95 -0.13 1.80
C ILE A 324 -15.86 -0.25 0.72
N ILE A 325 -14.82 0.59 0.77
CA ILE A 325 -13.71 0.50 -0.17
C ILE A 325 -13.00 -0.85 -0.01
N GLU A 326 -12.67 -1.26 1.20
CA GLU A 326 -12.01 -2.53 1.48
C GLU A 326 -12.74 -3.73 0.89
N THR A 327 -14.07 -3.76 1.05
CA THR A 327 -14.94 -4.86 0.61
C THR A 327 -15.11 -4.88 -0.91
N HIS A 328 -15.25 -3.71 -1.55
CA HIS A 328 -15.61 -3.61 -2.97
C HIS A 328 -14.47 -3.15 -3.90
N LYS A 329 -13.24 -2.96 -3.41
CA LYS A 329 -12.07 -2.45 -4.18
C LYS A 329 -11.79 -3.14 -5.50
N LEU A 330 -12.14 -4.42 -5.64
CA LEU A 330 -11.91 -5.19 -6.87
C LEU A 330 -12.94 -4.88 -7.97
N GLU A 331 -14.12 -4.37 -7.59
CA GLU A 331 -15.26 -4.10 -8.47
C GLU A 331 -15.62 -2.61 -8.44
N ARG A 332 -14.80 -1.76 -9.09
CA ARG A 332 -14.90 -0.29 -9.01
C ARG A 332 -16.31 0.31 -9.18
N LYS A 333 -17.15 -0.31 -10.02
CA LYS A 333 -18.53 0.15 -10.27
C LYS A 333 -19.44 -0.12 -9.07
N ASP A 334 -19.32 -1.32 -8.50
CA ASP A 334 -20.06 -1.69 -7.30
C ASP A 334 -19.56 -0.87 -6.12
N CYS A 335 -18.25 -0.71 -5.95
CA CYS A 335 -17.67 0.16 -4.93
C CYS A 335 -18.23 1.60 -4.99
N ALA A 336 -18.22 2.22 -6.17
CA ALA A 336 -18.80 3.56 -6.34
C ALA A 336 -20.31 3.59 -6.03
N ALA A 337 -21.06 2.56 -6.42
CA ALA A 337 -22.49 2.45 -6.12
C ALA A 337 -22.76 2.30 -4.62
N GLN A 338 -21.97 1.48 -3.90
CA GLN A 338 -22.10 1.28 -2.46
C GLN A 338 -21.73 2.54 -1.68
N LEU A 339 -20.66 3.25 -2.07
CA LEU A 339 -20.28 4.54 -1.49
C LEU A 339 -21.43 5.56 -1.61
N LEU A 340 -22.11 5.64 -2.76
CA LEU A 340 -23.27 6.53 -2.94
C LEU A 340 -24.57 6.02 -2.31
N ALA A 341 -24.60 4.73 -1.95
CA ALA A 341 -25.69 4.10 -1.21
C ALA A 341 -25.51 4.19 0.32
N PHE A 342 -24.50 4.93 0.78
CA PHE A 342 -24.19 5.12 2.20
C PHE A 342 -25.44 5.45 3.04
N PRO A 343 -25.68 4.73 4.14
CA PRO A 343 -26.77 5.04 5.07
C PRO A 343 -26.65 6.48 5.56
N TYR A 344 -27.76 7.21 5.65
CA TYR A 344 -27.77 8.62 6.11
C TYR A 344 -27.13 9.65 5.18
N LYS A 345 -26.91 9.34 3.90
CA LYS A 345 -26.40 10.31 2.91
C LYS A 345 -27.10 11.67 2.87
N ASN A 346 -28.37 11.76 3.28
CA ASN A 346 -29.11 13.03 3.32
C ASN A 346 -28.80 13.89 4.56
N LYS A 347 -28.06 13.37 5.54
CA LYS A 347 -27.71 14.05 6.80
C LYS A 347 -26.27 14.57 6.83
N ILE A 348 -25.48 14.29 5.81
CA ILE A 348 -24.06 14.67 5.71
C ILE A 348 -23.75 15.09 4.27
N PRO A 349 -22.71 15.90 4.04
CA PRO A 349 -22.21 16.19 2.71
C PRO A 349 -21.42 14.97 2.19
N LEU A 350 -22.13 13.92 1.77
CA LEU A 350 -21.55 12.61 1.48
C LEU A 350 -20.43 12.66 0.44
N GLU A 351 -20.59 13.44 -0.63
CA GLU A 351 -19.58 13.57 -1.67
C GLU A 351 -18.24 14.06 -1.13
N TYR A 352 -18.24 15.00 -0.17
CA TYR A 352 -17.03 15.49 0.50
C TYR A 352 -16.40 14.39 1.36
N CYS A 353 -17.20 13.67 2.13
CA CYS A 353 -16.70 12.53 2.93
C CYS A 353 -16.08 11.44 2.04
N ILE A 354 -16.71 11.10 0.91
CA ILE A 354 -16.18 10.10 -0.03
C ILE A 354 -14.85 10.57 -0.62
N VAL A 355 -14.80 11.80 -1.15
CA VAL A 355 -13.59 12.33 -1.79
C VAL A 355 -12.43 12.38 -0.79
N GLU A 356 -12.68 12.84 0.43
CA GLU A 356 -11.65 12.90 1.47
C GLU A 356 -11.17 11.52 1.91
N VAL A 357 -12.06 10.54 2.09
CA VAL A 357 -11.66 9.16 2.43
C VAL A 357 -10.86 8.52 1.30
N VAL A 358 -11.22 8.78 0.04
CA VAL A 358 -10.46 8.27 -1.10
C VAL A 358 -9.07 8.90 -1.15
N PHE A 359 -8.92 10.21 -0.87
CA PHE A 359 -7.60 10.83 -0.77
C PHE A 359 -6.82 10.40 0.48
N ALA A 360 -7.49 10.14 1.60
CA ALA A 360 -6.87 9.55 2.79
C ALA A 360 -6.22 8.20 2.47
N GLU A 361 -6.89 7.40 1.62
CA GLU A 361 -6.38 6.12 1.14
C GLU A 361 -5.22 6.26 0.14
N ILE A 362 -5.31 7.20 -0.81
CA ILE A 362 -4.21 7.49 -1.78
C ILE A 362 -2.96 7.97 -1.03
N PHE A 363 -3.14 8.87 -0.06
CA PHE A 363 -2.04 9.49 0.69
C PHE A 363 -1.71 8.74 1.99
N HIS A 364 -2.27 7.55 2.20
CA HIS A 364 -1.97 6.74 3.38
C HIS A 364 -0.47 6.42 3.46
N MET A 365 0.15 6.72 4.60
CA MET A 365 1.56 6.42 4.88
C MET A 365 1.64 5.21 5.82
N PRO A 366 2.61 4.29 5.66
CA PRO A 366 3.78 4.36 4.78
C PRO A 366 3.49 4.16 3.28
N THR A 367 2.49 3.34 2.94
CA THR A 367 2.08 3.05 1.55
C THR A 367 0.55 3.02 1.44
N PRO A 368 -0.04 3.30 0.27
CA PRO A 368 -1.48 3.16 0.06
C PRO A 368 -1.91 1.72 0.36
N ARG A 369 -3.08 1.53 0.99
CA ARG A 369 -3.56 0.18 1.37
C ARG A 369 -3.78 -0.71 0.16
N TYR A 370 -4.20 -0.12 -0.96
CA TYR A 370 -4.41 -0.81 -2.24
C TYR A 370 -3.68 -0.09 -3.38
N LEU A 371 -3.63 -0.72 -4.56
CA LEU A 371 -3.01 -0.13 -5.73
C LEU A 371 -3.66 1.23 -6.07
N GLU A 372 -2.84 2.26 -6.26
CA GLU A 372 -3.27 3.65 -6.48
C GLU A 372 -4.33 3.81 -7.58
N ILE A 373 -4.21 3.02 -8.66
CA ILE A 373 -5.14 3.05 -9.80
C ILE A 373 -6.59 2.67 -9.42
N VAL A 374 -6.78 1.89 -8.35
CA VAL A 374 -8.11 1.52 -7.85
C VAL A 374 -8.88 2.79 -7.50
N TYR A 375 -8.27 3.66 -6.69
CA TYR A 375 -8.88 4.92 -6.22
C TYR A 375 -9.18 5.89 -7.36
N GLY A 376 -8.22 6.09 -8.27
CA GLY A 376 -8.43 6.94 -9.46
C GLY A 376 -9.58 6.43 -10.32
N SER A 377 -9.71 5.11 -10.48
CA SER A 377 -10.81 4.51 -11.25
C SER A 377 -12.17 4.59 -10.54
N ILE A 378 -12.21 4.51 -9.21
CA ILE A 378 -13.42 4.70 -8.41
C ILE A 378 -13.91 6.15 -8.53
N LEU A 379 -13.02 7.14 -8.43
CA LEU A 379 -13.37 8.56 -8.61
C LEU A 379 -13.96 8.84 -9.99
N ILE A 380 -13.43 8.21 -11.05
CA ILE A 380 -14.00 8.29 -12.40
C ILE A 380 -15.42 7.70 -12.44
N GLU A 381 -15.66 6.54 -11.83
CA GLU A 381 -17.01 5.96 -11.77
C GLU A 381 -17.98 6.80 -10.94
N LEU A 382 -17.52 7.36 -9.81
CA LEU A 382 -18.31 8.30 -9.00
C LEU A 382 -18.70 9.54 -9.83
N CYS A 383 -17.79 10.11 -10.63
CA CYS A 383 -18.10 11.24 -11.51
C CYS A 383 -19.17 10.91 -12.55
N LYS A 384 -19.22 9.66 -13.03
CA LYS A 384 -20.27 9.21 -13.96
C LYS A 384 -21.62 9.05 -13.26
N LEU A 385 -21.62 8.59 -12.01
CA LEU A 385 -22.83 8.36 -11.22
C LEU A 385 -23.41 9.66 -10.64
N GLN A 386 -22.56 10.65 -10.33
CA GLN A 386 -22.94 11.97 -9.79
C GLN A 386 -22.31 13.12 -10.61
N PRO A 387 -22.71 13.32 -11.88
CA PRO A 387 -22.06 14.29 -12.77
C PRO A 387 -22.29 15.75 -12.39
N ALA A 388 -23.31 16.04 -11.57
CA ALA A 388 -23.67 17.41 -11.19
C ALA A 388 -22.89 17.94 -9.98
N THR A 389 -22.47 17.06 -9.07
CA THR A 389 -21.88 17.43 -7.77
C THR A 389 -20.44 16.97 -7.64
N LEU A 390 -20.16 15.69 -7.88
CA LEU A 390 -18.87 15.11 -7.54
C LEU A 390 -17.68 15.70 -8.33
N PRO A 391 -17.78 16.04 -9.63
CA PRO A 391 -16.69 16.74 -10.33
C PRO A 391 -16.32 18.09 -9.69
N GLN A 392 -17.29 18.82 -9.14
CA GLN A 392 -17.05 20.12 -8.48
C GLN A 392 -16.30 19.92 -7.16
N VAL A 393 -16.74 18.97 -6.34
CA VAL A 393 -16.06 18.59 -5.08
C VAL A 393 -14.64 18.11 -5.36
N LEU A 394 -14.43 17.33 -6.42
CA LEU A 394 -13.12 16.84 -6.79
C LEU A 394 -12.19 17.94 -7.32
N ALA A 395 -12.72 18.91 -8.08
CA ALA A 395 -11.98 20.07 -8.52
C ALA A 395 -11.56 20.94 -7.32
N GLN A 396 -12.47 21.21 -6.38
CA GLN A 396 -12.17 21.92 -5.13
C GLN A 396 -11.12 21.16 -4.29
N ALA A 397 -11.23 19.84 -4.17
CA ALA A 397 -10.23 19.02 -3.49
C ALA A 397 -8.85 19.17 -4.14
N THR A 398 -8.79 19.12 -5.48
CA THR A 398 -7.54 19.26 -6.24
C THR A 398 -6.91 20.64 -6.01
N GLU A 399 -7.73 21.69 -5.97
CA GLU A 399 -7.28 23.05 -5.68
C GLU A 399 -6.68 23.16 -4.28
N ILE A 400 -7.35 22.58 -3.27
CA ILE A 400 -6.84 22.54 -1.89
C ILE A 400 -5.51 21.76 -1.82
N LEU A 401 -5.41 20.61 -2.50
CA LEU A 401 -4.17 19.82 -2.55
C LEU A 401 -3.02 20.63 -3.16
N PHE A 402 -3.27 21.34 -4.26
CA PHE A 402 -2.28 22.20 -4.91
C PHE A 402 -1.87 23.39 -4.03
N MET A 403 -2.83 24.08 -3.41
CA MET A 403 -2.54 25.23 -2.56
C MET A 403 -1.79 24.87 -1.26
N ARG A 404 -1.92 23.62 -0.79
CA ARG A 404 -1.21 23.09 0.38
C ARG A 404 0.02 22.25 0.01
N ILE A 405 0.44 22.24 -1.25
CA ILE A 405 1.51 21.34 -1.73
C ILE A 405 2.89 21.68 -1.14
N ASP A 406 3.08 22.94 -0.70
CA ASP A 406 4.35 23.45 -0.18
C ASP A 406 4.84 22.68 1.05
N SER A 407 3.91 22.18 1.87
CA SER A 407 4.18 21.36 3.06
C SER A 407 3.86 19.88 2.88
N MET A 408 3.51 19.44 1.66
CA MET A 408 3.11 18.06 1.38
C MET A 408 4.31 17.12 1.40
N ASN A 409 4.17 15.96 2.03
CA ASN A 409 5.21 14.92 2.05
C ASN A 409 5.56 14.46 0.63
N THR A 410 6.85 14.29 0.34
CA THR A 410 7.38 13.88 -0.98
C THR A 410 6.72 12.60 -1.53
N SER A 411 6.40 11.63 -0.68
CA SER A 411 5.71 10.40 -1.11
C SER A 411 4.27 10.69 -1.54
N CYS A 412 3.59 11.60 -0.86
CA CYS A 412 2.23 12.02 -1.20
C CYS A 412 2.22 12.88 -2.46
N PHE A 413 3.23 13.75 -2.62
CA PHE A 413 3.45 14.54 -3.82
C PHE A 413 3.52 13.65 -5.08
N ASP A 414 4.34 12.60 -5.06
CA ASP A 414 4.46 11.66 -6.19
C ASP A 414 3.10 11.02 -6.55
N ARG A 415 2.33 10.63 -5.53
CA ARG A 415 1.00 10.02 -5.70
C ARG A 415 -0.01 11.02 -6.24
N PHE A 416 0.08 12.28 -5.82
CA PHE A 416 -0.76 13.35 -6.34
C PHE A 416 -0.47 13.60 -7.83
N VAL A 417 0.81 13.66 -8.21
CA VAL A 417 1.26 13.74 -9.61
C VAL A 417 0.71 12.57 -10.44
N ASN A 418 0.86 11.34 -9.94
CA ASN A 418 0.37 10.13 -10.63
C ASN A 418 -1.15 10.11 -10.78
N TRP A 419 -1.88 10.43 -9.72
CA TRP A 419 -3.34 10.47 -9.73
C TRP A 419 -3.86 11.56 -10.66
N PHE A 420 -3.34 12.79 -10.55
CA PHE A 420 -3.86 13.93 -11.30
C PHE A 420 -3.59 13.78 -12.80
N SER A 421 -2.38 13.38 -13.19
CA SER A 421 -2.08 13.10 -14.61
C SER A 421 -2.93 11.97 -15.19
N TYR A 422 -3.18 10.90 -14.43
CA TYR A 422 -4.11 9.84 -14.83
C TYR A 422 -5.54 10.37 -14.97
N HIS A 423 -6.01 11.15 -14.00
CA HIS A 423 -7.34 11.77 -14.03
C HIS A 423 -7.52 12.64 -15.29
N LEU A 424 -6.60 13.58 -15.53
CA LEU A 424 -6.59 14.45 -16.71
C LEU A 424 -6.67 13.65 -18.02
N SER A 425 -5.91 12.56 -18.14
CA SER A 425 -5.93 11.72 -19.35
C SER A 425 -7.30 11.12 -19.67
N ASN A 426 -8.15 10.92 -18.66
CA ASN A 426 -9.52 10.40 -18.82
C ASN A 426 -10.54 11.51 -19.12
N PHE A 427 -10.19 12.78 -18.89
CA PHE A 427 -11.02 13.96 -19.14
C PHE A 427 -10.40 14.90 -20.18
N LYS A 428 -9.79 14.31 -21.22
CA LYS A 428 -9.23 15.00 -22.40
C LYS A 428 -8.11 16.00 -22.09
N PHE A 429 -7.51 15.93 -20.90
CA PHE A 429 -6.51 16.86 -20.38
C PHE A 429 -7.00 18.30 -20.20
N THR A 430 -8.27 18.47 -19.85
CA THR A 430 -8.86 19.79 -19.59
C THR A 430 -8.71 20.17 -18.12
N TRP A 431 -8.11 21.32 -17.85
CA TRP A 431 -7.96 21.93 -16.54
C TRP A 431 -7.80 23.45 -16.70
N SER A 432 -8.23 24.23 -15.69
CA SER A 432 -8.07 25.68 -15.63
C SER A 432 -6.67 26.05 -15.14
N TRP A 433 -5.65 25.87 -15.98
CA TRP A 433 -4.24 26.08 -15.59
C TRP A 433 -3.95 27.50 -15.12
N GLU A 434 -4.63 28.49 -15.69
CA GLU A 434 -4.53 29.91 -15.34
C GLU A 434 -4.86 30.23 -13.88
N GLU A 435 -5.64 29.38 -13.18
CA GLU A 435 -5.89 29.53 -11.75
C GLU A 435 -4.60 29.36 -10.92
N TRP A 436 -3.57 28.74 -11.51
CA TRP A 436 -2.28 28.46 -10.88
C TRP A 436 -1.14 29.37 -11.33
N ASP A 437 -1.41 30.46 -12.07
CA ASP A 437 -0.40 31.36 -12.65
C ASP A 437 0.62 31.87 -11.62
N SER A 438 0.21 31.98 -10.35
CA SER A 438 1.10 32.39 -9.24
C SER A 438 2.36 31.53 -9.12
N CYS A 439 2.34 30.26 -9.55
CA CYS A 439 3.50 29.38 -9.48
C CYS A 439 4.61 29.76 -10.46
N LEU A 440 4.29 30.51 -11.53
CA LEU A 440 5.25 30.92 -12.55
C LEU A 440 6.27 31.96 -12.04
N LEU A 441 5.99 32.56 -10.88
CA LEU A 441 6.87 33.52 -10.20
C LEU A 441 7.85 32.86 -9.22
N LEU A 442 7.71 31.56 -8.98
CA LEU A 442 8.47 30.80 -8.00
C LEU A 442 9.68 30.11 -8.63
N ASP A 443 10.63 29.68 -7.80
CA ASP A 443 11.77 28.89 -8.24
C ASP A 443 11.31 27.54 -8.84
N PRO A 444 11.93 27.01 -9.91
CA PRO A 444 11.54 25.73 -10.49
C PRO A 444 11.55 24.52 -9.52
N GLU A 445 12.39 24.54 -8.48
CA GLU A 445 12.42 23.49 -7.46
C GLU A 445 11.34 23.64 -6.40
N HIS A 446 10.65 24.80 -6.35
CA HIS A 446 9.52 25.01 -5.47
C HIS A 446 8.40 23.99 -5.78
N PRO A 447 7.68 23.45 -4.77
CA PRO A 447 6.68 22.40 -4.96
C PRO A 447 5.62 22.67 -6.05
N ARG A 448 5.09 23.89 -6.14
CA ARG A 448 4.05 24.27 -7.12
C ARG A 448 4.49 24.16 -8.59
N PRO A 449 5.51 24.89 -9.10
CA PRO A 449 5.94 24.73 -10.48
C PRO A 449 6.48 23.31 -10.77
N LYS A 450 7.17 22.69 -9.79
CA LYS A 450 7.65 21.31 -9.92
C LYS A 450 6.50 20.32 -10.11
N PHE A 451 5.39 20.47 -9.39
CA PHE A 451 4.20 19.64 -9.54
C PHE A 451 3.66 19.68 -10.96
N ILE A 452 3.52 20.87 -11.53
CA ILE A 452 3.03 21.04 -12.90
C ILE A 452 4.00 20.39 -13.88
N GLN A 453 5.31 20.61 -13.73
CA GLN A 453 6.32 20.00 -14.59
C GLN A 453 6.24 18.46 -14.56
N GLU A 454 6.15 17.86 -13.38
CA GLU A 454 6.05 16.40 -13.23
C GLU A 454 4.71 15.85 -13.74
N VAL A 455 3.60 16.56 -13.53
CA VAL A 455 2.29 16.22 -14.12
C VAL A 455 2.37 16.24 -15.65
N LEU A 456 2.98 17.26 -16.25
CA LEU A 456 3.13 17.34 -17.70
C LEU A 456 4.03 16.23 -18.25
N HIS A 457 5.11 15.86 -17.54
CA HIS A 457 5.91 14.69 -17.89
C HIS A 457 5.10 13.40 -17.85
N LYS A 458 4.21 13.21 -16.88
CA LYS A 458 3.31 12.04 -16.83
C LYS A 458 2.24 12.08 -17.93
N CYS A 459 1.63 13.23 -18.18
CA CYS A 459 0.67 13.43 -19.27
C CYS A 459 1.31 13.14 -20.63
N LEU A 460 2.57 13.54 -20.84
CA LEU A 460 3.34 13.19 -22.03
C LEU A 460 3.45 11.67 -22.22
N ARG A 461 3.72 10.90 -21.16
CA ARG A 461 3.78 9.42 -21.23
C ARG A 461 2.44 8.78 -21.58
N LEU A 462 1.34 9.45 -21.27
CA LEU A 462 -0.04 9.04 -21.60
C LEU A 462 -0.53 9.64 -22.94
N SER A 463 0.31 10.42 -23.62
CA SER A 463 -0.03 11.13 -24.84
C SER A 463 1.20 11.36 -25.73
N TYR A 464 1.32 12.54 -26.36
CA TYR A 464 2.45 12.93 -27.20
C TYR A 464 2.72 14.43 -27.05
N HIS A 465 3.98 14.83 -27.30
CA HIS A 465 4.48 16.19 -27.01
C HIS A 465 3.59 17.29 -27.57
N GLN A 466 3.24 17.24 -28.86
CA GLN A 466 2.42 18.26 -29.50
C GLN A 466 1.10 18.52 -28.76
N ARG A 467 0.41 17.47 -28.29
CA ARG A 467 -0.85 17.64 -27.53
C ARG A 467 -0.62 18.31 -26.18
N ILE A 468 0.47 17.97 -25.49
CA ILE A 468 0.84 18.59 -24.21
C ILE A 468 1.21 20.06 -24.42
N THR A 469 1.84 20.40 -25.54
CA THR A 469 2.10 21.80 -25.89
C THR A 469 0.81 22.56 -26.20
N GLU A 470 -0.08 21.98 -26.99
CA GLU A 470 -1.33 22.63 -27.42
C GLU A 470 -2.37 22.81 -26.29
N MET A 471 -2.33 21.98 -25.24
CA MET A 471 -3.27 22.08 -24.12
C MET A 471 -2.87 23.12 -23.06
N MET A 472 -1.64 23.63 -23.10
CA MET A 472 -1.09 24.53 -22.08
C MET A 472 -1.13 26.00 -22.53
N PRO A 473 -1.41 26.96 -21.64
CA PRO A 473 -1.27 28.38 -21.96
C PRO A 473 0.18 28.75 -22.29
N GLU A 474 0.38 29.77 -23.14
CA GLU A 474 1.72 30.19 -23.59
C GLU A 474 2.68 30.56 -22.44
N ALA A 475 2.15 31.11 -21.35
CA ALA A 475 2.92 31.46 -20.15
C ALA A 475 3.64 30.26 -19.51
N TYR A 476 3.14 29.04 -19.73
CA TYR A 476 3.68 27.80 -19.17
C TYR A 476 4.80 27.18 -20.02
N ALA A 477 5.23 27.82 -21.12
CA ALA A 477 6.18 27.24 -22.08
C ALA A 477 7.47 26.68 -21.44
N LYS A 478 7.95 27.27 -20.34
CA LYS A 478 9.16 26.81 -19.62
C LYS A 478 8.95 25.53 -18.80
N LEU A 479 7.70 25.21 -18.45
CA LEU A 479 7.33 24.01 -17.68
C LEU A 479 6.99 22.83 -18.58
N ILE A 480 6.79 23.07 -19.88
CA ILE A 480 6.46 22.02 -20.85
C ILE A 480 7.68 21.12 -21.07
N PRO A 481 7.53 19.79 -20.96
CA PRO A 481 8.60 18.85 -21.27
C PRO A 481 9.15 19.06 -22.68
N VAL A 482 10.47 19.00 -22.83
CA VAL A 482 11.10 19.02 -24.17
C VAL A 482 10.71 17.79 -25.01
N PRO A 483 10.83 17.85 -26.35
CA PRO A 483 10.57 16.70 -27.21
C PRO A 483 11.43 15.49 -26.82
N PRO A 484 10.84 14.30 -26.62
CA PRO A 484 11.56 13.12 -26.14
C PRO A 484 12.34 12.41 -27.26
N GLN A 485 13.40 13.06 -27.74
CA GLN A 485 14.28 12.57 -28.81
C GLN A 485 15.66 12.13 -28.27
N PRO A 486 16.32 11.13 -28.89
CA PRO A 486 17.68 10.75 -28.54
C PRO A 486 18.68 11.84 -28.94
N ASN A 487 19.71 12.06 -28.12
CA ASN A 487 20.82 12.95 -28.39
C ASN A 487 22.06 12.17 -28.83
N TYR A 488 22.15 11.82 -30.11
CA TYR A 488 23.26 11.03 -30.63
C TYR A 488 24.47 11.89 -31.03
N LYS A 489 25.48 11.94 -30.15
CA LYS A 489 26.65 12.82 -30.30
C LYS A 489 27.54 12.55 -31.52
N TYR A 490 27.53 11.35 -32.08
CA TYR A 490 28.34 11.00 -33.26
C TYR A 490 27.70 11.37 -34.61
N ALA A 491 26.55 12.05 -34.58
CA ALA A 491 25.90 12.64 -35.75
C ALA A 491 25.85 14.18 -35.73
N SER A 492 26.38 14.83 -34.68
CA SER A 492 26.43 16.29 -34.60
C SER A 492 27.47 16.89 -35.55
N GLU A 493 27.38 18.18 -35.84
CA GLU A 493 28.35 18.90 -36.68
C GLU A 493 29.78 18.85 -36.08
N ASP A 494 29.89 18.84 -34.75
CA ASP A 494 31.16 18.75 -34.02
C ASP A 494 31.71 17.31 -33.90
N ALA A 495 30.97 16.31 -34.38
CA ALA A 495 31.32 14.89 -34.22
C ALA A 495 32.68 14.53 -34.83
N ALA A 496 33.13 15.25 -35.87
CA ALA A 496 34.43 15.00 -36.49
C ALA A 496 35.62 15.11 -35.52
N SER A 497 35.47 15.88 -34.44
CA SER A 497 36.49 16.09 -33.41
C SER A 497 36.41 15.08 -32.25
N LEU A 498 35.31 14.35 -32.12
CA LEU A 498 35.10 13.39 -31.04
C LEU A 498 35.91 12.10 -31.26
N ALA A 499 36.55 11.62 -30.19
CA ALA A 499 37.21 10.32 -30.21
C ALA A 499 36.20 9.21 -30.50
N GLY A 500 36.56 8.25 -31.36
CA GLY A 500 35.71 7.10 -31.67
C GLY A 500 34.63 7.34 -32.75
N THR A 501 34.49 8.54 -33.31
CA THR A 501 33.49 8.83 -34.37
C THR A 501 33.62 7.92 -35.60
N GLN A 502 34.85 7.64 -36.04
CA GLN A 502 35.07 6.74 -37.17
C GLN A 502 34.52 5.33 -36.87
N VAL A 503 34.79 4.81 -35.68
CA VAL A 503 34.31 3.49 -35.23
C VAL A 503 32.80 3.51 -35.02
N ALA A 504 32.22 4.60 -34.52
CA ALA A 504 30.77 4.77 -34.41
C ALA A 504 30.09 4.67 -35.80
N HIS A 505 30.64 5.34 -36.82
CA HIS A 505 30.12 5.25 -38.19
C HIS A 505 30.26 3.84 -38.78
N GLN A 506 31.39 3.16 -38.54
CA GLN A 506 31.55 1.76 -38.93
C GLN A 506 30.51 0.85 -38.25
N LEU A 507 30.27 1.01 -36.94
CA LEU A 507 29.23 0.28 -36.21
C LEU A 507 27.84 0.54 -36.76
N VAL A 508 27.53 1.79 -37.15
CA VAL A 508 26.24 2.11 -37.81
C VAL A 508 26.05 1.26 -39.06
N VAL A 509 27.07 1.15 -39.91
CA VAL A 509 27.02 0.34 -41.13
C VAL A 509 26.89 -1.14 -40.80
N ALA A 510 27.73 -1.66 -39.90
CA ALA A 510 27.76 -3.08 -39.53
C ALA A 510 26.42 -3.54 -38.93
N ILE A 511 25.86 -2.77 -37.99
CA ILE A 511 24.58 -3.11 -37.33
C ILE A 511 23.43 -3.09 -38.36
N ARG A 512 23.39 -2.11 -39.27
CA ARG A 512 22.40 -2.06 -40.36
C ARG A 512 22.53 -3.23 -41.33
N GLN A 513 23.75 -3.73 -41.56
CA GLN A 513 24.03 -4.94 -42.33
C GLN A 513 23.82 -6.23 -41.53
N LYS A 514 23.21 -6.15 -40.34
CA LYS A 514 22.86 -7.28 -39.47
C LYS A 514 24.07 -8.08 -38.98
N CYS A 515 25.17 -7.40 -38.67
CA CYS A 515 26.37 -8.01 -38.09
C CYS A 515 26.09 -8.91 -36.87
N THR A 516 27.05 -9.79 -36.57
CA THR A 516 27.03 -10.63 -35.36
C THR A 516 27.61 -9.88 -34.15
N PRO A 517 27.36 -10.35 -32.91
CA PRO A 517 28.00 -9.79 -31.71
C PRO A 517 29.54 -9.84 -31.76
N GLU A 518 30.12 -10.89 -32.33
CA GLU A 518 31.58 -11.06 -32.44
C GLU A 518 32.19 -10.04 -33.41
N GLU A 519 31.50 -9.74 -34.51
CA GLU A 519 31.92 -8.70 -35.46
C GLU A 519 31.95 -7.33 -34.78
N VAL A 520 30.95 -7.01 -33.92
CA VAL A 520 30.95 -5.77 -33.12
C VAL A 520 32.13 -5.74 -32.16
N ILE A 521 32.42 -6.82 -31.44
CA ILE A 521 33.57 -6.90 -30.54
C ILE A 521 34.88 -6.65 -31.30
N ASN A 522 35.00 -7.17 -32.53
CA ASN A 522 36.19 -6.97 -33.36
C ASN A 522 36.32 -5.51 -33.82
N ILE A 523 35.23 -4.87 -34.25
CA ILE A 523 35.24 -3.43 -34.59
C ILE A 523 35.65 -2.59 -33.37
N LEU A 524 35.12 -2.92 -32.19
CA LEU A 524 35.47 -2.20 -30.96
C LEU A 524 36.94 -2.33 -30.56
N LYS A 525 37.67 -3.36 -31.01
CA LYS A 525 39.12 -3.50 -30.75
C LYS A 525 39.95 -2.45 -31.47
N GLU A 526 39.42 -1.77 -32.49
CA GLU A 526 40.10 -0.67 -33.19
C GLU A 526 40.24 0.58 -32.32
N LEU A 527 39.44 0.71 -31.26
CA LEU A 527 39.53 1.82 -30.32
C LEU A 527 40.74 1.64 -29.39
N PRO A 528 41.52 2.72 -29.15
CA PRO A 528 42.67 2.66 -28.27
C PRO A 528 42.23 2.21 -26.88
N ASN A 529 43.02 1.33 -26.26
CA ASN A 529 42.85 1.05 -24.84
C ASN A 529 43.27 2.30 -24.05
N SER A 530 42.58 2.56 -22.93
CA SER A 530 42.74 3.76 -22.08
C SER A 530 44.18 4.05 -21.63
N GLY A 531 45.14 3.15 -21.88
CA GLY A 531 46.54 3.23 -21.48
C GLY A 531 47.59 3.41 -22.60
N GLU A 532 47.24 3.57 -23.88
CA GLU A 532 48.26 3.71 -24.95
C GLU A 532 48.74 5.16 -25.19
N ASN A 533 48.17 6.18 -24.53
CA ASN A 533 48.53 7.59 -24.73
C ASN A 533 48.49 8.46 -23.45
N ALA A 534 48.85 7.92 -22.28
CA ALA A 534 48.93 8.70 -21.04
C ALA A 534 50.33 8.64 -20.42
N ASP A 535 51.19 9.60 -20.78
CA ASP A 535 52.38 9.98 -20.00
C ASP A 535 52.00 10.70 -18.68
N GLN A 536 50.87 10.35 -18.07
CA GLN A 536 50.43 10.89 -16.78
C GLN A 536 50.03 9.76 -15.84
N GLU A 537 50.72 9.78 -14.71
CA GLU A 537 50.67 8.87 -13.59
C GLU A 537 49.23 8.57 -13.10
N MET A 538 49.01 7.33 -12.64
CA MET A 538 48.04 6.95 -11.58
C MET A 538 46.54 6.68 -11.93
N SER A 539 46.18 6.06 -13.06
CA SER A 539 44.89 5.33 -13.14
C SER A 539 44.85 4.26 -14.25
N GLU A 540 45.20 3.01 -13.91
CA GLU A 540 44.84 1.86 -14.76
C GLU A 540 43.34 1.58 -14.61
N THR A 541 42.49 2.21 -15.43
CA THR A 541 41.06 1.83 -15.48
C THR A 541 40.93 0.42 -16.01
N SER A 542 40.29 -0.47 -15.24
CA SER A 542 40.08 -1.90 -15.56
C SER A 542 39.19 -2.15 -16.78
N PHE A 543 38.56 -1.11 -17.32
CA PHE A 543 37.69 -1.16 -18.50
C PHE A 543 37.98 0.01 -19.44
N ASN A 544 37.49 -0.08 -20.68
CA ASN A 544 37.65 0.96 -21.70
C ASN A 544 36.35 1.78 -21.84
N PRO A 545 36.29 3.02 -21.32
CA PRO A 545 35.07 3.84 -21.36
C PRO A 545 34.69 4.23 -22.80
N LEU A 546 35.67 4.45 -23.68
CA LEU A 546 35.41 4.84 -25.08
C LEU A 546 34.74 3.70 -25.87
N LYS A 547 35.12 2.44 -25.61
CA LYS A 547 34.44 1.27 -26.23
C LYS A 547 32.97 1.18 -25.81
N ILE A 548 32.71 1.38 -24.51
CA ILE A 548 31.34 1.41 -23.97
C ILE A 548 30.56 2.54 -24.61
N ASP A 549 31.15 3.72 -24.64
CA ASP A 549 30.53 4.94 -25.14
C ASP A 549 30.06 4.80 -26.60
N VAL A 550 31.00 4.48 -27.50
CA VAL A 550 30.75 4.31 -28.93
C VAL A 550 29.69 3.22 -29.18
N PHE A 551 29.77 2.09 -28.45
CA PHE A 551 28.84 0.99 -28.60
C PHE A 551 27.42 1.34 -28.11
N VAL A 552 27.29 1.82 -26.88
CA VAL A 552 25.99 2.09 -26.24
C VAL A 552 25.25 3.21 -26.98
N GLN A 553 25.94 4.31 -27.26
CA GLN A 553 25.40 5.45 -28.02
C GLN A 553 24.87 5.00 -29.40
N THR A 554 25.70 4.26 -30.15
CA THR A 554 25.36 3.84 -31.51
C THR A 554 24.23 2.81 -31.54
N LEU A 555 24.31 1.78 -30.69
CA LEU A 555 23.32 0.71 -30.67
C LEU A 555 21.93 1.23 -30.26
N LEU A 556 21.87 2.02 -29.19
CA LEU A 556 20.59 2.52 -28.68
C LEU A 556 19.99 3.60 -29.57
N ASN A 557 20.81 4.43 -30.24
CA ASN A 557 20.33 5.35 -31.27
C ASN A 557 19.69 4.60 -32.46
N LEU A 558 20.32 3.52 -32.95
CA LEU A 558 19.71 2.69 -33.99
C LEU A 558 18.43 1.97 -33.53
N GLY A 559 18.34 1.70 -32.22
CA GLY A 559 17.16 1.15 -31.56
C GLY A 559 16.12 2.18 -31.14
N ALA A 560 16.26 3.47 -31.48
CA ALA A 560 15.46 4.56 -30.92
C ALA A 560 13.99 4.60 -31.38
N LYS A 561 13.62 3.83 -32.41
CA LYS A 561 12.27 3.89 -33.01
C LYS A 561 11.14 3.53 -32.04
N SER A 562 11.37 2.58 -31.13
CA SER A 562 10.42 2.23 -30.07
C SER A 562 11.10 1.40 -28.98
N PHE A 563 10.44 1.25 -27.83
CA PHE A 563 10.93 0.38 -26.74
C PHE A 563 11.24 -1.03 -27.22
N SER A 564 10.40 -1.61 -28.09
CA SER A 564 10.64 -2.95 -28.65
C SER A 564 11.91 -3.02 -29.49
N HIS A 565 12.24 -1.98 -30.26
CA HIS A 565 13.50 -1.94 -31.03
C HIS A 565 14.70 -1.85 -30.10
N SER A 566 14.65 -0.99 -29.09
CA SER A 566 15.71 -0.88 -28.08
C SER A 566 15.91 -2.20 -27.33
N PHE A 567 14.82 -2.85 -26.89
CA PHE A 567 14.91 -4.14 -26.21
C PHE A 567 15.43 -5.25 -27.10
N ALA A 568 15.02 -5.30 -28.37
CA ALA A 568 15.53 -6.28 -29.33
C ALA A 568 17.02 -6.06 -29.60
N ALA A 569 17.46 -4.80 -29.71
CA ALA A 569 18.86 -4.44 -29.87
C ALA A 569 19.70 -4.88 -28.66
N ILE A 570 19.25 -4.56 -27.44
CA ILE A 570 19.92 -4.99 -26.19
C ILE A 570 20.00 -6.51 -26.11
N SER A 571 18.91 -7.22 -26.42
CA SER A 571 18.90 -8.69 -26.39
C SER A 571 19.78 -9.31 -27.48
N LYS A 572 19.83 -8.74 -28.70
CA LYS A 572 20.69 -9.25 -29.78
C LYS A 572 22.17 -9.14 -29.43
N PHE A 573 22.57 -8.03 -28.82
CA PHE A 573 23.97 -7.76 -28.48
C PHE A 573 24.27 -7.92 -26.99
N HIS A 574 23.50 -8.77 -26.29
CA HIS A 574 23.68 -9.06 -24.86
C HIS A 574 25.10 -9.54 -24.54
N LEU A 575 25.69 -10.38 -25.41
CA LEU A 575 27.08 -10.84 -25.27
C LEU A 575 28.08 -9.67 -25.26
N VAL A 576 27.90 -8.67 -26.13
CA VAL A 576 28.77 -7.49 -26.18
C VAL A 576 28.61 -6.66 -24.91
N PHE A 577 27.37 -6.46 -24.45
CA PHE A 577 27.12 -5.80 -23.16
C PHE A 577 27.81 -6.52 -22.00
N LYS A 578 27.71 -7.86 -21.91
CA LYS A 578 28.36 -8.62 -20.83
C LYS A 578 29.88 -8.55 -20.89
N ALA A 579 30.47 -8.55 -22.09
CA ALA A 579 31.92 -8.38 -22.27
C ALA A 579 32.41 -6.95 -21.93
N LEU A 580 31.53 -5.95 -22.03
CA LEU A 580 31.85 -4.56 -21.68
C LEU A 580 31.55 -4.22 -20.22
N ALA A 581 30.64 -4.96 -19.57
CA ALA A 581 30.12 -4.69 -18.23
C ALA A 581 30.81 -5.52 -17.11
N GLU A 582 32.11 -5.79 -17.26
CA GLU A 582 32.83 -6.71 -16.36
C GLU A 582 33.01 -6.17 -14.93
N SER A 583 33.10 -4.84 -14.75
CA SER A 583 33.23 -4.19 -13.45
C SER A 583 32.05 -3.27 -13.13
N GLU A 584 31.87 -2.93 -11.85
CA GLU A 584 30.83 -2.00 -11.41
C GLU A 584 31.00 -0.61 -12.04
N GLU A 585 32.25 -0.14 -12.21
CA GLU A 585 32.55 1.13 -12.90
C GLU A 585 32.17 1.08 -14.39
N ALA A 586 32.38 -0.07 -15.04
CA ALA A 586 31.97 -0.27 -16.43
C ALA A 586 30.44 -0.28 -16.57
N GLN A 587 29.73 -0.89 -15.62
CA GLN A 587 28.26 -0.85 -15.55
C GLN A 587 27.74 0.59 -15.35
N ILE A 588 28.37 1.37 -14.46
CA ILE A 588 28.04 2.79 -14.27
C ILE A 588 28.32 3.60 -15.55
N CYS A 589 29.42 3.32 -16.27
CA CYS A 589 29.71 3.94 -17.55
C CYS A 589 28.64 3.63 -18.61
N ILE A 590 28.11 2.41 -18.64
CA ILE A 590 26.96 2.06 -19.49
C ILE A 590 25.74 2.91 -19.12
N LEU A 591 25.41 3.02 -17.84
CA LEU A 591 24.27 3.81 -17.35
C LEU A 591 24.43 5.30 -17.71
N HIS A 592 25.64 5.84 -17.58
CA HIS A 592 25.94 7.21 -17.98
C HIS A 592 25.72 7.45 -19.48
N ASN A 593 26.14 6.51 -20.33
CA ASN A 593 25.91 6.60 -21.78
C ASN A 593 24.42 6.45 -22.17
N VAL A 594 23.66 5.64 -21.43
CA VAL A 594 22.19 5.59 -21.57
C VAL A 594 21.59 6.95 -21.25
N TYR A 595 22.03 7.59 -20.16
CA TYR A 595 21.57 8.92 -19.75
C TYR A 595 21.91 10.00 -20.78
N GLU A 596 23.17 10.09 -21.22
CA GLU A 596 23.61 11.11 -22.18
C GLU A 596 22.80 11.05 -23.48
N LEU A 597 22.50 9.84 -23.97
CA LEU A 597 21.66 9.65 -25.16
C LEU A 597 20.18 9.99 -24.90
N TRP A 598 19.63 9.63 -23.74
CA TRP A 598 18.18 9.68 -23.45
C TRP A 598 17.76 10.71 -22.41
N GLN A 599 18.60 11.72 -22.12
CA GLN A 599 18.31 12.77 -21.13
C GLN A 599 16.95 13.45 -21.32
N ASN A 600 16.51 13.61 -22.58
CA ASN A 600 15.21 14.23 -22.91
C ASN A 600 14.02 13.26 -22.85
N HIS A 601 14.25 11.95 -22.64
CA HIS A 601 13.23 10.92 -22.65
C HIS A 601 13.27 10.06 -21.37
N GLN A 602 12.78 10.65 -20.27
CA GLN A 602 12.73 10.00 -18.94
C GLN A 602 12.13 8.60 -18.94
N GLN A 603 11.00 8.38 -19.64
CA GLN A 603 10.37 7.06 -19.70
C GLN A 603 11.25 6.02 -20.40
N MET A 604 12.01 6.39 -21.43
CA MET A 604 12.95 5.49 -22.10
C MET A 604 14.07 5.08 -21.14
N MET A 605 14.61 6.02 -20.36
CA MET A 605 15.61 5.73 -19.33
C MET A 605 15.09 4.69 -18.32
N VAL A 606 13.89 4.91 -17.78
CA VAL A 606 13.24 3.99 -16.82
C VAL A 606 13.17 2.57 -17.39
N VAL A 607 12.69 2.40 -18.64
CA VAL A 607 12.48 1.07 -19.22
C VAL A 607 13.77 0.40 -19.72
N ILE A 608 14.76 1.17 -20.17
CA ILE A 608 16.07 0.62 -20.55
C ILE A 608 16.78 0.11 -19.30
N ILE A 609 16.85 0.89 -18.22
CA ILE A 609 17.50 0.47 -16.98
C ILE A 609 16.80 -0.76 -16.38
N ASP A 610 15.47 -0.79 -16.38
CA ASP A 610 14.69 -1.98 -16.01
C ASP A 610 15.07 -3.23 -16.83
N LYS A 611 15.29 -3.05 -18.13
CA LYS A 611 15.71 -4.12 -19.06
C LYS A 611 17.15 -4.57 -18.82
N LEU A 612 18.08 -3.64 -18.56
CA LEU A 612 19.48 -3.95 -18.24
C LEU A 612 19.58 -4.77 -16.95
N LEU A 613 18.81 -4.40 -15.92
CA LEU A 613 18.69 -5.18 -14.67
C LEU A 613 18.11 -6.57 -14.92
N LYS A 614 17.04 -6.69 -15.73
CA LYS A 614 16.42 -7.98 -16.06
C LYS A 614 17.36 -8.94 -16.79
N LEU A 615 18.27 -8.39 -17.61
CA LEU A 615 19.25 -9.17 -18.37
C LEU A 615 20.59 -9.35 -17.63
N GLN A 616 20.68 -8.89 -16.37
CA GLN A 616 21.91 -8.92 -15.57
C GLN A 616 23.10 -8.30 -16.31
N ILE A 617 22.84 -7.25 -17.09
CA ILE A 617 23.89 -6.43 -17.71
C ILE A 617 24.45 -5.48 -16.66
N VAL A 618 23.57 -4.92 -15.82
CA VAL A 618 23.94 -4.09 -14.66
C VAL A 618 23.31 -4.68 -13.40
N ASP A 619 23.98 -4.47 -12.28
CA ASP A 619 23.56 -4.89 -10.95
C ASP A 619 22.80 -3.77 -10.23
N CYS A 620 22.06 -4.14 -9.17
CA CYS A 620 21.29 -3.17 -8.39
C CYS A 620 22.19 -2.14 -7.69
N SER A 621 23.39 -2.53 -7.26
CA SER A 621 24.37 -1.63 -6.63
C SER A 621 24.90 -0.59 -7.59
N ALA A 622 25.18 -0.97 -8.84
CA ALA A 622 25.65 -0.06 -9.88
C ALA A 622 24.59 1.00 -10.19
N VAL A 623 23.32 0.60 -10.30
CA VAL A 623 22.20 1.55 -10.51
C VAL A 623 22.05 2.49 -9.31
N ALA A 624 22.10 1.97 -8.08
CA ALA A 624 22.05 2.81 -6.89
C ALA A 624 23.21 3.82 -6.88
N THR A 625 24.45 3.38 -7.11
CA THR A 625 25.62 4.27 -7.14
C THR A 625 25.54 5.32 -8.26
N TRP A 626 25.03 4.95 -9.43
CA TRP A 626 24.83 5.87 -10.55
C TRP A 626 23.82 6.98 -10.23
N ILE A 627 22.71 6.68 -9.53
CA ILE A 627 21.70 7.70 -9.17
C ILE A 627 22.29 8.80 -8.29
N PHE A 628 23.26 8.48 -7.43
CA PHE A 628 23.96 9.43 -6.56
C PHE A 628 25.27 9.95 -7.15
N SER A 629 25.52 9.74 -8.45
CA SER A 629 26.75 10.21 -9.10
C SER A 629 26.69 11.72 -9.38
N LYS A 630 27.86 12.33 -9.60
CA LYS A 630 27.97 13.78 -9.83
C LYS A 630 27.21 14.22 -11.08
N GLU A 631 27.20 13.37 -12.10
CA GLU A 631 26.52 13.60 -13.38
C GLU A 631 25.00 13.68 -13.23
N MET A 632 24.44 13.04 -12.20
CA MET A 632 23.00 13.02 -11.94
C MET A 632 22.52 14.16 -11.02
N THR A 633 23.43 15.00 -10.51
CA THR A 633 23.10 16.10 -9.57
C THR A 633 21.99 17.01 -10.08
N GLY A 634 22.01 17.40 -11.36
CA GLY A 634 20.99 18.27 -11.97
C GLY A 634 19.63 17.61 -12.20
N GLU A 635 19.58 16.28 -12.13
CA GLU A 635 18.36 15.49 -12.30
C GLU A 635 17.83 14.92 -10.98
N PHE A 636 18.62 15.02 -9.90
CA PHE A 636 18.45 14.29 -8.65
C PHE A 636 17.06 14.45 -8.02
N THR A 637 16.45 15.63 -8.11
CA THR A 637 15.14 15.91 -7.51
C THR A 637 13.96 15.49 -8.39
N LYS A 638 14.19 15.06 -9.65
CA LYS A 638 13.14 14.69 -10.59
C LYS A 638 12.59 13.29 -10.31
N MET A 639 11.28 13.13 -10.48
CA MET A 639 10.56 11.93 -10.04
C MET A 639 11.06 10.62 -10.70
N TYR A 640 11.50 10.69 -11.95
CA TYR A 640 11.90 9.50 -12.73
C TYR A 640 13.13 8.77 -12.15
N LEU A 641 14.05 9.45 -11.47
CA LEU A 641 15.19 8.80 -10.83
C LEU A 641 14.76 7.96 -9.64
N TRP A 642 13.80 8.47 -8.87
CA TRP A 642 13.22 7.77 -7.73
C TRP A 642 12.33 6.60 -8.17
N GLU A 643 11.66 6.73 -9.32
CA GLU A 643 11.04 5.57 -9.99
C GLU A 643 12.07 4.48 -10.29
N ILE A 644 13.23 4.82 -10.86
CA ILE A 644 14.30 3.86 -11.16
C ILE A 644 14.83 3.22 -9.87
N LEU A 645 15.12 4.01 -8.83
CA LEU A 645 15.62 3.50 -7.56
C LEU A 645 14.62 2.51 -6.93
N HIS A 646 13.37 2.90 -6.81
CA HIS A 646 12.35 2.06 -6.19
C HIS A 646 12.01 0.83 -7.04
N LEU A 647 12.05 0.92 -8.38
CA LEU A 647 11.95 -0.25 -9.25
C LEU A 647 13.11 -1.22 -9.04
N THR A 648 14.33 -0.70 -8.85
CA THR A 648 15.55 -1.48 -8.58
C THR A 648 15.43 -2.22 -7.25
N ILE A 649 15.07 -1.51 -6.17
CA ILE A 649 14.84 -2.11 -4.84
C ILE A 649 13.71 -3.15 -4.90
N LYS A 650 12.57 -2.84 -5.54
CA LYS A 650 11.45 -3.80 -5.69
C LYS A 650 11.85 -5.08 -6.41
N LYS A 651 12.73 -5.01 -7.42
CA LYS A 651 13.24 -6.20 -8.10
C LYS A 651 14.08 -7.07 -7.16
N MET A 652 14.98 -6.44 -6.42
CA MET A 652 15.81 -7.15 -5.44
C MET A 652 14.94 -7.81 -4.37
N ASN A 653 13.96 -7.07 -3.82
CA ASN A 653 13.01 -7.60 -2.84
C ASN A 653 12.22 -8.79 -3.41
N LYS A 654 11.68 -8.68 -4.64
CA LYS A 654 10.98 -9.78 -5.29
C LYS A 654 11.88 -10.99 -5.54
N HIS A 655 13.15 -10.78 -5.85
CA HIS A 655 14.11 -11.87 -6.04
C HIS A 655 14.31 -12.66 -4.74
N VAL A 656 14.57 -11.97 -3.62
CA VAL A 656 14.72 -12.58 -2.29
C VAL A 656 13.44 -13.28 -1.85
N ILE A 657 12.28 -12.64 -1.98
CA ILE A 657 10.98 -13.22 -1.61
C ILE A 657 10.71 -14.50 -2.41
N LYS A 658 10.99 -14.48 -3.72
CA LYS A 658 10.83 -15.65 -4.58
C LYS A 658 11.71 -16.81 -4.13
N LEU A 659 13.00 -16.57 -3.91
CA LEU A 659 13.94 -17.60 -3.43
C LEU A 659 13.53 -18.15 -2.05
N SER A 660 13.09 -17.28 -1.16
CA SER A 660 12.60 -17.68 0.17
C SER A 660 11.36 -18.57 0.08
N SER A 661 10.40 -18.24 -0.79
CA SER A 661 9.20 -19.06 -1.00
C SER A 661 9.55 -20.41 -1.60
N GLU A 662 10.41 -20.44 -2.63
CA GLU A 662 10.85 -21.68 -3.27
C GLU A 662 11.57 -22.61 -2.28
N LEU A 663 12.40 -22.04 -1.38
CA LEU A 663 13.08 -22.80 -0.33
C LEU A 663 12.10 -23.36 0.71
N THR A 664 11.15 -22.55 1.19
CA THR A 664 10.12 -23.01 2.14
C THR A 664 9.31 -24.16 1.54
N ASP A 665 8.86 -24.02 0.30
CA ASP A 665 8.12 -25.07 -0.42
C ASP A 665 8.95 -26.36 -0.57
N ALA A 666 10.26 -26.24 -0.84
CA ALA A 666 11.16 -27.39 -0.93
C ALA A 666 11.35 -28.09 0.42
N LYS A 667 11.53 -27.32 1.51
CA LYS A 667 11.63 -27.85 2.89
C LYS A 667 10.36 -28.54 3.34
N GLU A 668 9.19 -27.97 3.06
CA GLU A 668 7.91 -28.61 3.38
C GLU A 668 7.70 -29.92 2.65
N LYS A 669 8.08 -29.99 1.36
CA LYS A 669 8.00 -31.21 0.57
C LYS A 669 8.96 -32.29 1.09
N LEU A 670 10.13 -31.90 1.59
CA LEU A 670 11.08 -32.83 2.21
C LEU A 670 10.53 -33.36 3.55
N ALA A 671 10.04 -32.48 4.43
CA ALA A 671 9.56 -32.84 5.77
C ALA A 671 8.29 -33.73 5.76
N LYS A 672 7.34 -33.48 4.84
CA LYS A 672 6.11 -34.31 4.70
C LYS A 672 6.39 -35.76 4.32
N VAL A 673 7.58 -36.04 3.76
CA VAL A 673 7.99 -37.39 3.37
C VAL A 673 8.59 -38.15 4.55
N ASP A 674 9.41 -37.50 5.38
CA ASP A 674 10.01 -38.10 6.58
C ASP A 674 8.95 -38.49 7.63
N SER A 675 7.86 -37.71 7.72
CA SER A 675 6.70 -38.07 8.56
C SER A 675 5.88 -39.23 7.97
N SER A 676 5.93 -39.43 6.64
CA SER A 676 5.19 -40.52 5.97
C SER A 676 5.96 -41.85 5.89
N SER A 677 7.29 -41.81 6.02
CA SER A 677 8.14 -42.99 6.12
C SER A 677 8.25 -43.55 7.54
N SER A 678 7.83 -42.80 8.56
CA SER A 678 7.87 -43.21 9.97
C SER A 678 6.56 -43.83 10.49
N GLU A 679 5.45 -43.77 9.74
CA GLU A 679 4.15 -44.35 10.14
C GLU A 679 3.78 -45.67 9.40
N SER A 680 4.70 -46.30 8.67
CA SER A 680 4.42 -47.54 7.93
C SER A 680 5.15 -48.77 8.47
N GLU A 681 4.93 -49.11 9.75
CA GLU A 681 5.26 -50.45 10.29
C GLU A 681 4.07 -51.22 10.89
N ASP A 682 2.83 -50.72 10.86
CA ASP A 682 1.68 -51.54 11.29
C ASP A 682 0.47 -51.51 10.34
N GLU A 683 -0.08 -52.71 10.17
CA GLU A 683 -1.28 -53.14 9.42
C GLU A 683 -1.19 -53.45 7.91
N ALA A 684 -1.24 -54.76 7.66
CA ALA A 684 -1.45 -55.40 6.38
C ALA A 684 -2.87 -55.18 5.83
N THR A 685 -3.01 -54.39 4.74
CA THR A 685 -4.05 -54.62 3.71
C THR A 685 -3.60 -54.10 2.33
N PRO A 686 -3.82 -54.84 1.22
CA PRO A 686 -3.37 -54.42 -0.09
C PRO A 686 -4.41 -53.50 -0.75
N LYS A 687 -4.30 -52.19 -0.53
CA LYS A 687 -4.97 -51.19 -1.38
C LYS A 687 -3.97 -50.60 -2.37
N ARG A 688 -4.26 -50.78 -3.66
CA ARG A 688 -3.56 -50.19 -4.82
C ARG A 688 -3.26 -48.71 -4.60
N LYS A 689 -2.03 -48.38 -4.20
CA LYS A 689 -1.49 -47.01 -4.30
C LYS A 689 -1.32 -46.71 -5.78
N LYS A 690 -1.94 -45.61 -6.25
CA LYS A 690 -1.59 -45.00 -7.54
C LYS A 690 -0.08 -44.65 -7.49
N PRO A 691 0.67 -44.82 -8.57
CA PRO A 691 2.07 -44.44 -8.59
C PRO A 691 2.14 -42.92 -8.37
N ILE A 692 2.76 -42.50 -7.27
CA ILE A 692 3.21 -41.13 -7.09
C ILE A 692 4.44 -41.01 -7.98
N ASN A 693 4.43 -40.08 -8.93
CA ASN A 693 5.57 -39.83 -9.81
C ASN A 693 6.79 -39.46 -8.96
N HIS A 694 7.83 -40.29 -9.04
CA HIS A 694 9.14 -40.10 -8.37
C HIS A 694 9.97 -38.91 -8.88
N VAL A 695 9.37 -37.98 -9.65
CA VAL A 695 10.10 -36.98 -10.46
C VAL A 695 10.18 -35.60 -9.79
N ASP A 696 9.40 -35.33 -8.74
CA ASP A 696 9.34 -34.01 -8.07
C ASP A 696 9.97 -33.98 -6.65
N LYS A 697 10.87 -34.91 -6.32
CA LYS A 697 11.56 -34.91 -5.02
C LYS A 697 12.76 -33.94 -5.05
N PRO A 698 12.77 -32.86 -4.24
CA PRO A 698 13.99 -32.09 -4.01
C PRO A 698 15.01 -32.95 -3.23
N SER A 699 16.26 -33.05 -3.70
CA SER A 699 17.35 -33.66 -2.91
C SER A 699 17.81 -32.70 -1.80
N GLU A 700 18.41 -33.24 -0.73
CA GLU A 700 19.04 -32.42 0.32
C GLU A 700 20.08 -31.46 -0.26
N GLU A 701 20.92 -31.94 -1.18
CA GLU A 701 21.89 -31.10 -1.92
C GLU A 701 21.20 -29.97 -2.73
N MET A 702 20.00 -30.21 -3.26
CA MET A 702 19.26 -29.16 -3.97
C MET A 702 18.71 -28.11 -2.99
N VAL A 703 18.26 -28.52 -1.80
CA VAL A 703 17.83 -27.61 -0.73
C VAL A 703 19.01 -26.77 -0.24
N GLU A 704 20.17 -27.39 0.01
CA GLU A 704 21.40 -26.71 0.42
C GLU A 704 21.83 -25.65 -0.62
N ARG A 705 21.85 -26.00 -1.92
CA ARG A 705 22.11 -25.03 -2.99
C ARG A 705 21.07 -23.91 -3.08
N MET A 706 19.82 -24.15 -2.67
CA MET A 706 18.78 -23.12 -2.61
C MET A 706 18.98 -22.20 -1.40
N GLU A 707 19.46 -22.73 -0.27
CA GLU A 707 19.86 -21.96 0.91
C GLU A 707 21.03 -21.03 0.59
N GLU A 708 22.10 -21.54 -0.02
CA GLU A 708 23.26 -20.74 -0.44
C GLU A 708 22.85 -19.58 -1.37
N LYS A 709 21.96 -19.85 -2.34
CA LYS A 709 21.44 -18.81 -3.24
C LYS A 709 20.61 -17.76 -2.51
N LEU A 710 19.79 -18.17 -1.55
CA LEU A 710 18.99 -17.25 -0.75
C LEU A 710 19.89 -16.40 0.15
N GLU A 711 20.93 -16.98 0.74
CA GLU A 711 21.91 -16.25 1.55
C GLU A 711 22.64 -15.20 0.71
N ALA A 712 23.15 -15.58 -0.47
CA ALA A 712 23.77 -14.63 -1.41
C ALA A 712 22.81 -13.48 -1.79
N ALA A 713 21.55 -13.79 -2.11
CA ALA A 713 20.56 -12.77 -2.44
C ALA A 713 20.23 -11.85 -1.26
N ASN A 714 20.21 -12.35 -0.02
CA ASN A 714 20.05 -11.54 1.18
C ASN A 714 21.25 -10.62 1.41
N VAL A 715 22.47 -11.10 1.15
CA VAL A 715 23.70 -10.29 1.21
C VAL A 715 23.63 -9.14 0.19
N ASP A 716 23.20 -9.43 -1.04
CA ASP A 716 23.05 -8.42 -2.09
C ASP A 716 21.95 -7.39 -1.76
N GLN A 717 20.82 -7.85 -1.22
CA GLN A 717 19.74 -6.97 -0.76
C GLN A 717 20.22 -6.06 0.37
N LYS A 718 20.91 -6.61 1.37
CA LYS A 718 21.48 -5.84 2.48
C LYS A 718 22.49 -4.82 1.96
N ARG A 719 23.40 -5.23 1.07
CA ARG A 719 24.40 -4.35 0.44
C ARG A 719 23.74 -3.21 -0.32
N LEU A 720 22.68 -3.48 -1.08
CA LEU A 720 21.92 -2.45 -1.79
C LEU A 720 21.38 -1.38 -0.85
N PHE A 721 20.72 -1.77 0.25
CA PHE A 721 20.21 -0.82 1.24
C PHE A 721 21.35 -0.02 1.90
N LEU A 722 22.44 -0.67 2.28
CA LEU A 722 23.61 0.01 2.85
C LEU A 722 24.16 1.08 1.90
N ILE A 723 24.32 0.77 0.62
CA ILE A 723 24.78 1.72 -0.39
C ILE A 723 23.82 2.91 -0.48
N VAL A 724 22.51 2.65 -0.60
CA VAL A 724 21.50 3.71 -0.70
C VAL A 724 21.54 4.64 0.51
N PHE A 725 21.52 4.09 1.73
CA PHE A 725 21.54 4.89 2.95
C PHE A 725 22.87 5.63 3.17
N GLN A 726 24.00 4.99 2.89
CA GLN A 726 25.31 5.63 2.96
C GLN A 726 25.41 6.83 2.00
N ARG A 727 24.89 6.69 0.77
CA ARG A 727 24.88 7.79 -0.20
C ARG A 727 23.99 8.94 0.24
N PHE A 728 22.80 8.66 0.78
CA PHE A 728 21.95 9.70 1.38
C PHE A 728 22.63 10.43 2.53
N ILE A 729 23.21 9.69 3.48
CA ILE A 729 23.93 10.26 4.62
C ILE A 729 25.05 11.18 4.11
N MET A 730 25.83 10.72 3.14
CA MET A 730 26.94 11.51 2.60
C MET A 730 26.48 12.85 2.00
N ILE A 731 25.47 12.84 1.12
CA ILE A 731 25.02 14.08 0.45
C ILE A 731 24.28 15.04 1.39
N LEU A 732 23.52 14.50 2.35
CA LEU A 732 22.79 15.30 3.33
C LEU A 732 23.77 15.94 4.31
N SER A 733 24.74 15.17 4.82
CA SER A 733 25.79 15.70 5.69
C SER A 733 26.64 16.76 4.98
N GLU A 734 27.00 16.55 3.71
CA GLU A 734 27.72 17.56 2.91
C GLU A 734 26.92 18.87 2.82
N HIS A 735 25.63 18.79 2.52
CA HIS A 735 24.74 19.96 2.45
C HIS A 735 24.61 20.68 3.79
N LEU A 736 24.41 19.93 4.89
CA LEU A 736 24.26 20.50 6.23
C LEU A 736 25.55 21.20 6.69
N VAL A 737 26.71 20.55 6.52
CA VAL A 737 28.02 21.13 6.86
C VAL A 737 28.30 22.38 6.01
N ARG A 738 27.98 22.33 4.71
CA ARG A 738 28.14 23.48 3.83
C ARG A 738 27.23 24.65 4.22
N SER A 739 25.99 24.36 4.57
CA SER A 739 25.02 25.38 5.00
C SER A 739 25.47 26.07 6.29
N ASP A 740 25.96 25.29 7.26
CA ASP A 740 26.55 25.82 8.50
C ASP A 740 27.80 26.67 8.23
N THR A 741 28.70 26.18 7.39
CA THR A 741 29.92 26.90 6.98
C THR A 741 29.61 28.22 6.28
N ASP A 742 28.59 28.23 5.41
CA ASP A 742 28.16 29.41 4.65
C ASP A 742 27.22 30.34 5.45
N GLY A 743 26.81 29.95 6.67
CA GLY A 743 25.87 30.71 7.52
C GLY A 743 24.47 30.83 6.90
N ARG A 744 24.03 29.81 6.16
CA ARG A 744 22.73 29.78 5.46
C ARG A 744 21.79 28.77 6.11
N ASP A 745 20.49 29.00 5.93
CA ASP A 745 19.46 28.04 6.34
C ASP A 745 19.60 26.74 5.52
N PRO A 746 19.78 25.57 6.16
CA PRO A 746 19.83 24.30 5.45
C PRO A 746 18.49 23.92 4.80
N ASP A 747 17.35 24.48 5.25
CA ASP A 747 15.99 24.13 4.80
C ASP A 747 15.65 24.71 3.41
N THR A 748 16.39 24.27 2.41
CA THR A 748 16.17 24.57 0.99
C THR A 748 15.21 23.57 0.36
N ASP A 749 14.60 23.90 -0.79
CA ASP A 749 13.74 22.96 -1.51
C ASP A 749 14.49 21.68 -1.91
N TRP A 750 15.76 21.79 -2.34
CA TRP A 750 16.61 20.62 -2.59
C TRP A 750 16.75 19.72 -1.35
N TYR A 751 16.96 20.32 -0.18
CA TYR A 751 17.06 19.59 1.08
C TYR A 751 15.76 18.88 1.43
N ARG A 752 14.61 19.57 1.33
CA ARG A 752 13.28 19.00 1.59
C ARG A 752 12.97 17.82 0.67
N TRP A 753 13.28 17.95 -0.63
CA TRP A 753 13.18 16.84 -1.57
C TRP A 753 14.07 15.68 -1.12
N THR A 754 15.35 15.94 -0.86
CA THR A 754 16.35 14.90 -0.55
C THR A 754 16.03 14.15 0.75
N ILE A 755 15.73 14.85 1.85
CA ILE A 755 15.36 14.23 3.12
C ILE A 755 14.03 13.48 3.01
N GLY A 756 13.08 14.00 2.24
CA GLY A 756 11.82 13.32 1.93
C GLY A 756 12.01 12.04 1.12
N ARG A 757 13.02 11.97 0.23
CA ARG A 757 13.37 10.75 -0.52
C ARG A 757 14.04 9.71 0.36
N LEU A 758 14.89 10.11 1.32
CA LEU A 758 15.41 9.22 2.36
C LEU A 758 14.26 8.58 3.15
N GLN A 759 13.33 9.40 3.63
CA GLN A 759 12.14 8.94 4.33
C GLN A 759 11.28 8.00 3.46
N GLN A 760 11.07 8.34 2.18
CA GLN A 760 10.34 7.49 1.23
C GLN A 760 10.96 6.10 1.09
N VAL A 761 12.30 5.97 1.08
CA VAL A 761 12.97 4.65 1.04
C VAL A 761 12.64 3.82 2.28
N PHE A 762 12.70 4.41 3.47
CA PHE A 762 12.31 3.73 4.71
C PHE A 762 10.84 3.29 4.68
N LEU A 763 9.94 4.18 4.29
CA LEU A 763 8.50 3.96 4.34
C LEU A 763 8.02 2.96 3.27
N MET A 764 8.52 3.07 2.04
CA MET A 764 8.08 2.21 0.93
C MET A 764 8.58 0.76 1.05
N HIS A 765 9.72 0.54 1.71
CA HIS A 765 10.37 -0.77 1.84
C HIS A 765 10.50 -1.21 3.30
N HIS A 766 9.62 -0.70 4.17
CA HIS A 766 9.74 -0.84 5.63
C HIS A 766 9.90 -2.30 6.09
N GLU A 767 9.16 -3.25 5.49
CA GLU A 767 9.24 -4.67 5.85
C GLU A 767 10.64 -5.27 5.62
N GLN A 768 11.30 -4.87 4.52
CA GLN A 768 12.62 -5.38 4.19
C GLN A 768 13.71 -4.64 4.96
N VAL A 769 13.58 -3.32 5.12
CA VAL A 769 14.53 -2.50 5.88
C VAL A 769 14.54 -2.90 7.36
N GLN A 770 13.37 -3.24 7.94
CA GLN A 770 13.25 -3.64 9.35
C GLN A 770 14.17 -4.82 9.71
N LYS A 771 14.41 -5.75 8.77
CA LYS A 771 15.30 -6.90 8.97
C LYS A 771 16.76 -6.51 9.21
N TYR A 772 17.13 -5.30 8.80
CA TYR A 772 18.49 -4.78 8.89
C TYR A 772 18.63 -3.64 9.88
N SER A 773 17.58 -3.25 10.61
CA SER A 773 17.57 -2.10 11.53
C SER A 773 18.74 -2.11 12.51
N SER A 774 19.09 -3.26 13.10
CA SER A 774 20.23 -3.38 14.03
C SER A 774 21.58 -3.08 13.36
N THR A 775 21.77 -3.53 12.11
CA THR A 775 22.97 -3.21 11.33
C THR A 775 23.00 -1.73 10.97
N LEU A 776 21.86 -1.16 10.57
CA LEU A 776 21.74 0.24 10.19
C LEU A 776 22.04 1.16 11.38
N GLU A 777 21.49 0.87 12.55
CA GLU A 777 21.75 1.59 13.81
C GLU A 777 23.23 1.53 14.21
N THR A 778 23.87 0.36 14.06
CA THR A 778 25.27 0.17 14.48
C THR A 778 26.29 0.78 13.51
N LEU A 779 26.01 0.77 12.21
CA LEU A 779 27.00 1.11 11.18
C LEU A 779 26.76 2.44 10.45
N LEU A 780 25.51 2.92 10.36
CA LEU A 780 25.17 4.08 9.52
C LEU A 780 24.45 5.18 10.30
N PHE A 781 23.45 4.84 11.10
CA PHE A 781 22.60 5.76 11.86
C PHE A 781 23.01 5.77 13.33
N THR A 782 24.29 6.04 13.57
CA THR A 782 24.92 6.11 14.87
C THR A 782 24.64 7.47 15.54
N SER A 783 24.92 7.57 16.85
CA SER A 783 24.58 8.77 17.65
C SER A 783 25.41 10.02 17.30
N ASP A 784 26.48 9.88 16.54
CA ASP A 784 27.32 10.96 16.01
C ASP A 784 26.81 11.54 14.69
N LEU A 785 25.83 10.89 14.04
CA LEU A 785 25.20 11.41 12.84
C LEU A 785 24.37 12.67 13.15
N ASP A 786 24.32 13.60 12.20
CA ASP A 786 23.52 14.82 12.35
C ASP A 786 22.06 14.49 12.69
N SER A 787 21.53 15.22 13.68
CA SER A 787 20.20 15.00 14.24
C SER A 787 19.08 14.98 13.21
N HIS A 788 19.16 15.79 12.15
CA HIS A 788 18.12 15.86 11.13
C HIS A 788 18.01 14.55 10.34
N ILE A 789 19.15 13.91 10.04
CA ILE A 789 19.19 12.65 9.30
C ILE A 789 18.83 11.50 10.24
N LEU A 790 19.37 11.51 11.46
CA LEU A 790 19.11 10.50 12.47
C LEU A 790 17.63 10.46 12.89
N GLU A 791 16.95 11.61 12.91
CA GLU A 791 15.51 11.68 13.22
C GLU A 791 14.69 10.84 12.24
N VAL A 792 15.00 10.85 10.94
CA VAL A 792 14.27 10.05 9.94
C VAL A 792 14.36 8.55 10.25
N PHE A 793 15.52 8.07 10.70
CA PHE A 793 15.69 6.68 11.13
C PHE A 793 14.90 6.38 12.42
N HIS A 794 14.94 7.27 13.40
CA HIS A 794 14.14 7.12 14.62
C HIS A 794 12.63 7.12 14.37
N GLN A 795 12.16 7.96 13.44
CA GLN A 795 10.75 7.97 13.00
C GLN A 795 10.36 6.63 12.36
N PHE A 796 11.25 6.05 11.53
CA PHE A 796 11.05 4.72 10.93
C PHE A 796 10.99 3.61 12.00
N VAL A 797 11.95 3.58 12.93
CA VAL A 797 11.96 2.58 14.02
C VAL A 797 10.69 2.68 14.87
N ALA A 798 10.18 3.89 15.10
CA ALA A 798 8.96 4.12 15.87
C ALA A 798 7.68 3.52 15.25
N LEU A 799 7.70 3.11 13.97
CA LEU A 799 6.55 2.47 13.32
C LEU A 799 6.22 1.09 13.89
N ARG A 800 7.20 0.41 14.49
CA ARG A 800 7.03 -0.93 15.10
C ARG A 800 7.50 -1.00 16.55
N ALA A 801 7.88 0.13 17.15
CA ALA A 801 8.42 0.22 18.50
C ALA A 801 7.37 0.02 19.60
#